data_AF-A0A970IUJ8-F1
#
_entry.id   AF-A0A970IUJ8-F1
#
_cell.length_a   1.000
_cell.length_b   1.000
_cell.length_c   1.000
_cell.angle_alpha   90.00
_cell.angle_beta   90.00
_cell.angle_gamma   90.00
#
_symmetry.space_group_name_H-M   'P 1'
#
loop_
_entity.id
_entity.type
_entity.pdbx_description
1 polymer ?
#
loop_
_entity_poly.entity_id
_entity_poly.type
_entity_poly.pdbx_seq_one_letter_code
_entity_poly.pdbx_strand_id
1 'polypeptide(L)'
;MPIVMLVMLVVLIIGGAVAYAAVQMFAIVRNEEHNQMTYIAAESAIERTISNLDRYLTKEEFATDRSITFSNETQFINDIIQKLNAGDPQINNSFNIPVYADSSMNSADAEVSFSWDGSTYTRIGNKLKFPLQITVAASMENGIFRSYDRKAVAVKEYEVWIYNPFILNGAVYTLGDLVVKGSGTSTITDDVYVFGTGLDIPNRMDQYKMGGICVIDEAVLHIENGSVYTRNLLRVGTFDDTGPEKCAVIVDHDVVAQGIQAFGRNDDIVVIRDAYTFDDIEMNGANSYIAINGNYFGLNLGDGSFHDTSSAVINTSPRYAGPSVNEFTQSRIVISGYTFVNGSTFKMDGGTVGHKLENVALAWEGSEPVYIAENCSNTVDYINVLISNSHGERNGFSVLLGDVDWNNNSNLVSNWESWSAWISEIRGRASGRTNSLPSVPSKIKGFCHYAMAANNKLYPANEENIEIPASVVCRVADDVDGLSDKPLEPYTHDNWYDNTNISIGIPKGLQNMLSFLESHVHVFARKEYPEEASGEINYLFNSGMIQAGFGSTTEFLRIRNQLDDIDETAWNCIVKFGDDGDNDPLPPMDLISHIVNSYSDPAKYYLIINLDPDRELVITPDPDTGTDTVNGIIFTMGKVSVRNGATVNGSVIAAGRGYDPVAMVKGSAADSYDYDHDSDASTPPVKMTRLPRVVGNTNVSNFESWDYAALVIERGSIHFPGRSALFALFDEIYNGISFGDLLEDIF
;
A
#
# COMPACT_ATOMS: atom_id res chain seq x y z
N MET A 1 -31.04 -36.38 -90.64
CA MET A 1 -31.91 -36.13 -89.47
C MET A 1 -31.57 -36.98 -88.24
N PRO A 2 -31.26 -38.29 -88.30
CA PRO A 2 -30.98 -39.10 -87.09
C PRO A 2 -29.73 -38.69 -86.31
N ILE A 3 -28.64 -38.34 -87.02
CA ILE A 3 -27.35 -37.94 -86.42
C ILE A 3 -27.46 -36.60 -85.69
N VAL A 4 -28.24 -35.64 -86.21
CA VAL A 4 -28.42 -34.31 -85.58
C VAL A 4 -29.20 -34.43 -84.27
N MET A 5 -30.23 -35.30 -84.20
CA MET A 5 -30.95 -35.56 -82.95
C MET A 5 -30.10 -36.32 -81.93
N LEU A 6 -29.26 -37.27 -82.37
CA LEU A 6 -28.32 -37.96 -81.50
C LEU A 6 -27.29 -36.98 -80.91
N VAL A 7 -26.72 -36.10 -81.74
CA VAL A 7 -25.78 -35.06 -81.30
C VAL A 7 -26.46 -34.08 -80.35
N MET A 8 -27.68 -33.63 -80.63
CA MET A 8 -28.44 -32.79 -79.70
C MET A 8 -28.72 -33.48 -78.37
N LEU A 9 -29.13 -34.75 -78.36
CA LEU A 9 -29.37 -35.52 -77.14
C LEU A 9 -28.09 -35.68 -76.31
N VAL A 10 -26.96 -36.01 -76.95
CA VAL A 10 -25.66 -36.12 -76.29
C VAL A 10 -25.21 -34.78 -75.72
N VAL A 11 -25.40 -33.68 -76.46
CA VAL A 11 -25.11 -32.32 -75.97
C VAL A 11 -26.03 -31.92 -74.81
N LEU A 12 -27.31 -32.33 -74.81
CA LEU A 12 -28.25 -32.06 -73.72
C LEU A 12 -27.89 -32.84 -72.45
N ILE A 13 -27.49 -34.10 -72.58
CA ILE A 13 -27.06 -34.94 -71.45
C ILE A 13 -25.73 -34.43 -70.88
N ILE A 14 -24.74 -34.15 -71.72
CA ILE A 14 -23.44 -33.62 -71.28
C ILE A 14 -23.62 -32.21 -70.71
N GLY A 15 -24.39 -31.34 -71.39
CA GLY A 15 -24.68 -29.99 -70.92
C GLY A 15 -25.43 -29.98 -69.59
N GLY A 16 -26.40 -30.88 -69.40
CA GLY A 16 -27.09 -31.07 -68.13
C GLY A 16 -26.18 -31.56 -67.02
N ALA A 17 -25.29 -32.52 -67.30
CA ALA A 17 -24.31 -33.02 -66.34
C ALA A 17 -23.29 -31.94 -65.93
N VAL A 18 -22.81 -31.14 -66.87
CA VAL A 18 -21.87 -30.03 -66.62
C VAL A 18 -22.56 -28.92 -65.82
N ALA A 19 -23.80 -28.55 -66.18
CA ALA A 19 -24.57 -27.55 -65.43
C ALA A 19 -24.84 -28.01 -63.99
N TYR A 20 -25.21 -29.28 -63.80
CA TYR A 20 -25.41 -29.86 -62.48
C TYR A 20 -24.12 -29.88 -61.64
N ALA A 21 -23.00 -30.32 -62.21
CA ALA A 21 -21.70 -30.31 -61.54
C ALA A 21 -21.24 -28.89 -61.18
N ALA A 22 -21.48 -27.91 -62.05
CA ALA A 22 -21.16 -26.50 -61.80
C ALA A 22 -22.00 -25.93 -60.65
N VAL A 23 -23.30 -26.23 -60.60
CA VAL A 23 -24.19 -25.82 -59.50
C VAL A 23 -23.79 -26.48 -58.18
N GLN A 24 -23.43 -27.77 -58.19
CA GLN A 24 -22.95 -28.47 -57.00
C GLN A 24 -21.62 -27.89 -56.50
N MET A 25 -20.64 -27.67 -57.38
CA MET A 25 -19.37 -27.03 -56.99
C MET A 25 -19.59 -25.61 -56.45
N PHE A 26 -20.45 -24.82 -57.08
CA PHE A 26 -20.79 -23.49 -56.60
C PHE A 26 -21.42 -23.53 -55.20
N ALA A 27 -22.36 -24.45 -54.96
CA ALA A 27 -22.98 -24.62 -53.65
C ALA A 27 -21.98 -25.05 -52.57
N ILE A 28 -21.06 -25.97 -52.89
CA ILE A 28 -19.99 -26.42 -51.98
C ILE A 28 -19.07 -25.25 -51.61
N VAL A 29 -18.59 -24.50 -52.62
CA VAL A 29 -17.68 -23.36 -52.39
C VAL A 29 -18.36 -22.27 -51.56
N ARG A 30 -19.62 -21.93 -51.85
CA ARG A 30 -20.38 -20.93 -51.09
C ARG A 30 -20.67 -21.36 -49.65
N ASN A 31 -20.91 -22.65 -49.42
CA ASN A 31 -21.12 -23.18 -48.07
C ASN A 31 -19.82 -23.17 -47.25
N GLU A 32 -18.69 -23.49 -47.87
CA GLU A 32 -17.39 -23.42 -47.22
C GLU A 32 -16.97 -21.97 -46.92
N GLU A 33 -17.24 -21.05 -47.84
CA GLU A 33 -17.07 -19.60 -47.61
C GLU A 33 -17.93 -19.14 -46.41
N HIS A 34 -19.20 -19.57 -46.31
CA HIS A 34 -20.05 -19.27 -45.15
C HIS A 34 -19.48 -19.81 -43.84
N ASN A 35 -18.94 -21.04 -43.85
CA ASN A 35 -18.30 -21.61 -42.66
C ASN A 35 -17.09 -20.78 -42.21
N GLN A 36 -16.25 -20.38 -43.15
CA GLN A 36 -15.08 -19.55 -42.86
C GLN A 36 -15.48 -18.17 -42.35
N MET A 37 -16.47 -17.52 -42.97
CA MET A 37 -16.97 -16.22 -42.50
C MET A 37 -17.58 -16.30 -41.10
N THR A 38 -18.32 -17.36 -40.80
CA THR A 38 -18.90 -17.56 -39.45
C THR A 38 -17.81 -17.80 -38.41
N TYR A 39 -16.74 -18.51 -38.77
CA TYR A 39 -15.57 -18.68 -37.90
C TYR A 39 -14.82 -17.36 -37.67
N ILE A 40 -14.61 -16.56 -38.73
CA ILE A 40 -14.01 -15.21 -38.63
C ILE A 40 -14.88 -14.30 -37.74
N ALA A 41 -16.20 -14.42 -37.80
CA ALA A 41 -17.09 -13.68 -36.91
C ALA A 41 -16.88 -14.06 -35.43
N ALA A 42 -16.70 -15.36 -35.14
CA ALA A 42 -16.38 -15.81 -33.79
C ALA A 42 -15.03 -15.24 -33.30
N GLU A 43 -14.00 -15.24 -34.16
CA GLU A 43 -12.70 -14.63 -33.84
C GLU A 43 -12.80 -13.10 -33.61
N SER A 44 -13.56 -12.38 -34.46
CA SER A 44 -13.78 -10.94 -34.27
C SER A 44 -14.53 -10.62 -32.97
N ALA A 45 -15.51 -11.45 -32.60
CA ALA A 45 -16.21 -11.32 -31.32
C ALA A 45 -15.29 -11.63 -30.13
N ILE A 46 -14.36 -12.58 -30.24
CA ILE A 46 -13.31 -12.80 -29.23
C ILE A 46 -12.46 -11.55 -29.05
N GLU A 47 -11.95 -10.96 -30.13
CA GLU A 47 -11.10 -9.76 -30.05
C GLU A 47 -11.82 -8.60 -29.36
N ARG A 48 -13.09 -8.36 -29.72
CA ARG A 48 -13.93 -7.34 -29.07
C ARG A 48 -14.16 -7.65 -27.58
N THR A 49 -14.38 -8.91 -27.25
CA THR A 49 -14.58 -9.34 -25.86
C THR A 49 -13.30 -9.14 -25.04
N ILE A 50 -12.14 -9.55 -25.54
CA ILE A 50 -10.85 -9.35 -24.90
C ILE A 50 -10.59 -7.85 -24.68
N SER A 51 -10.90 -7.01 -25.68
CA SER A 51 -10.75 -5.56 -25.54
C SER A 51 -11.66 -4.97 -24.45
N ASN A 52 -12.89 -5.47 -24.30
CA ASN A 52 -13.78 -5.06 -23.20
C ASN A 52 -13.28 -5.54 -21.84
N LEU A 53 -12.84 -6.81 -21.75
CA LEU A 53 -12.29 -7.37 -20.51
C LEU A 53 -11.03 -6.60 -20.07
N ASP A 54 -10.11 -6.32 -20.99
CA ASP A 54 -8.88 -5.56 -20.68
C ASP A 54 -9.19 -4.16 -20.14
N ARG A 55 -10.30 -3.56 -20.61
CA ARG A 55 -10.75 -2.23 -20.19
C ARG A 55 -11.46 -2.22 -18.83
N TYR A 56 -12.25 -3.26 -18.52
CA TYR A 56 -13.17 -3.24 -17.37
C TYR A 56 -12.85 -4.27 -16.29
N LEU A 57 -12.41 -5.48 -16.63
CA LEU A 57 -12.16 -6.55 -15.64
C LEU A 57 -10.97 -6.24 -14.74
N THR A 58 -9.99 -5.50 -15.25
CA THR A 58 -8.77 -5.10 -14.54
C THR A 58 -8.97 -3.89 -13.62
N LYS A 59 -10.15 -3.26 -13.67
CA LYS A 59 -10.50 -2.10 -12.84
C LYS A 59 -10.76 -2.54 -11.41
N GLU A 60 -10.40 -1.68 -10.47
CA GLU A 60 -10.56 -1.98 -9.04
C GLU A 60 -12.03 -2.07 -8.66
N GLU A 61 -12.83 -1.15 -9.20
CA GLU A 61 -14.26 -1.08 -9.00
C GLU A 61 -15.02 -2.26 -9.63
N PHE A 62 -14.37 -3.13 -10.41
CA PHE A 62 -15.05 -4.20 -11.12
C PHE A 62 -15.87 -5.10 -10.18
N ALA A 63 -15.24 -5.56 -9.09
CA ALA A 63 -15.86 -6.46 -8.12
C ALA A 63 -16.94 -5.73 -7.30
N THR A 64 -16.65 -4.53 -6.81
CA THR A 64 -17.58 -3.73 -6.01
C THR A 64 -18.81 -3.30 -6.79
N ASP A 65 -18.66 -2.85 -8.05
CA ASP A 65 -19.77 -2.47 -8.94
C ASP A 65 -20.74 -3.63 -9.21
N ARG A 66 -20.27 -4.87 -9.02
CA ARG A 66 -21.01 -6.12 -9.29
C ARG A 66 -21.42 -6.85 -8.03
N SER A 67 -21.14 -6.28 -6.85
CA SER A 67 -21.37 -6.88 -5.54
C SER A 67 -20.72 -8.26 -5.41
N ILE A 68 -19.46 -8.37 -5.84
CA ILE A 68 -18.65 -9.57 -5.69
C ILE A 68 -17.71 -9.35 -4.51
N THR A 69 -17.93 -10.10 -3.43
CA THR A 69 -17.08 -10.09 -2.23
C THR A 69 -16.15 -11.29 -2.26
N PHE A 70 -14.94 -11.14 -1.72
CA PHE A 70 -14.02 -12.24 -1.61
C PHE A 70 -14.31 -13.11 -0.38
N SER A 71 -14.14 -14.42 -0.57
CA SER A 71 -14.32 -15.43 0.49
C SER A 71 -13.20 -16.46 0.44
N ASN A 72 -12.86 -16.91 -0.77
CA ASN A 72 -11.65 -17.63 -1.12
C ASN A 72 -11.40 -17.46 -2.63
N GLU A 73 -10.21 -17.81 -3.09
CA GLU A 73 -9.80 -17.58 -4.48
C GLU A 73 -10.68 -18.31 -5.50
N THR A 74 -11.01 -19.59 -5.23
CA THR A 74 -11.81 -20.41 -6.15
C THR A 74 -13.24 -19.86 -6.27
N GLN A 75 -13.87 -19.54 -5.15
CA GLN A 75 -15.22 -18.98 -5.14
C GLN A 75 -15.26 -17.61 -5.81
N PHE A 76 -14.28 -16.75 -5.54
CA PHE A 76 -14.19 -15.43 -6.14
C PHE A 76 -14.09 -15.49 -7.68
N ILE A 77 -13.26 -16.40 -8.22
CA ILE A 77 -13.17 -16.63 -9.67
C ILE A 77 -14.52 -17.10 -10.24
N ASN A 78 -15.18 -18.04 -9.57
CA ASN A 78 -16.47 -18.55 -9.99
C ASN A 78 -17.57 -17.47 -9.98
N ASP A 79 -17.57 -16.59 -8.98
CA ASP A 79 -18.51 -15.48 -8.88
C ASP A 79 -18.32 -14.48 -10.02
N ILE A 80 -17.06 -14.16 -10.38
CA ILE A 80 -16.74 -13.35 -11.56
C ILE A 80 -17.31 -14.00 -12.82
N ILE A 81 -17.04 -15.28 -13.05
CA ILE A 81 -17.51 -16.02 -14.23
C ILE A 81 -19.04 -16.06 -14.29
N GLN A 82 -19.69 -16.28 -13.15
CA GLN A 82 -21.15 -16.27 -13.05
C GLN A 82 -21.72 -14.90 -13.45
N LYS A 83 -21.13 -13.81 -12.96
CA LYS A 83 -21.56 -12.43 -13.29
C LYS A 83 -21.36 -12.11 -14.78
N LEU A 84 -20.21 -12.47 -15.35
CA LEU A 84 -19.94 -12.28 -16.77
C LEU A 84 -20.94 -13.06 -17.66
N ASN A 85 -21.26 -14.31 -17.31
CA ASN A 85 -22.22 -15.12 -18.07
C ASN A 85 -23.68 -14.69 -17.89
N ALA A 86 -24.04 -14.11 -16.74
CA ALA A 86 -25.38 -13.56 -16.50
C ALA A 86 -25.70 -12.34 -17.38
N GLY A 87 -24.68 -11.74 -17.99
CA GLY A 87 -24.77 -10.52 -18.79
C GLY A 87 -24.33 -9.31 -17.98
N ASP A 88 -23.50 -8.47 -18.61
CA ASP A 88 -22.87 -7.31 -17.99
C ASP A 88 -23.09 -6.05 -18.83
N PRO A 89 -23.36 -4.88 -18.22
CA PRO A 89 -23.60 -3.64 -18.97
C PRO A 89 -22.37 -3.13 -19.73
N GLN A 90 -21.15 -3.50 -19.31
CA GLN A 90 -19.89 -3.07 -19.92
C GLN A 90 -19.20 -4.18 -20.73
N ILE A 91 -19.51 -5.45 -20.43
CA ILE A 91 -18.95 -6.62 -21.12
C ILE A 91 -20.07 -7.36 -21.86
N ASN A 92 -20.18 -7.08 -23.16
CA ASN A 92 -21.15 -7.73 -24.03
C ASN A 92 -20.87 -9.24 -24.16
N ASN A 93 -21.92 -10.04 -23.97
CA ASN A 93 -21.91 -11.49 -24.20
C ASN A 93 -22.50 -11.88 -25.56
N SER A 94 -22.92 -10.91 -26.37
CA SER A 94 -23.47 -11.14 -27.70
C SER A 94 -23.07 -10.04 -28.67
N PHE A 95 -22.79 -10.43 -29.91
CA PHE A 95 -22.40 -9.52 -30.98
C PHE A 95 -23.10 -9.89 -32.28
N ASN A 96 -23.44 -8.86 -33.05
CA ASN A 96 -23.81 -9.02 -34.45
C ASN A 96 -22.65 -8.53 -35.31
N ILE A 97 -22.02 -9.45 -36.06
CA ILE A 97 -20.80 -9.18 -36.80
C ILE A 97 -21.09 -9.14 -38.31
N PRO A 98 -20.88 -8.00 -38.99
CA PRO A 98 -20.96 -7.95 -40.45
C PRO A 98 -19.75 -8.65 -41.06
N VAL A 99 -19.99 -9.71 -41.83
CA VAL A 99 -18.93 -10.52 -42.46
C VAL A 99 -18.78 -10.26 -43.96
N TYR A 100 -19.72 -9.52 -44.55
CA TYR A 100 -19.69 -9.11 -45.96
C TYR A 100 -19.56 -7.59 -46.08
N ALA A 101 -18.85 -7.13 -47.11
CA ALA A 101 -18.70 -5.69 -47.41
C ALA A 101 -20.00 -5.05 -47.93
N ASP A 102 -20.93 -5.87 -48.45
CA ASP A 102 -22.25 -5.44 -48.87
C ASP A 102 -23.21 -5.52 -47.67
N SER A 103 -23.71 -4.37 -47.21
CA SER A 103 -24.67 -4.25 -46.11
C SER A 103 -26.00 -4.98 -46.32
N SER A 104 -26.30 -5.44 -47.54
CA SER A 104 -27.47 -6.26 -47.87
C SER A 104 -27.22 -7.77 -47.72
N MET A 105 -25.98 -8.18 -47.42
CA MET A 105 -25.60 -9.57 -47.13
C MET A 105 -25.37 -9.76 -45.62
N ASN A 106 -25.89 -10.86 -45.10
CA ASN A 106 -26.19 -11.08 -43.68
C ASN A 106 -24.99 -10.97 -42.72
N SER A 107 -25.31 -10.62 -41.48
CA SER A 107 -24.45 -10.67 -40.30
C SER A 107 -24.39 -12.08 -39.69
N ALA A 108 -23.33 -12.37 -38.93
CA ALA A 108 -23.29 -13.52 -38.03
C ALA A 108 -23.62 -13.08 -36.60
N ASP A 109 -24.48 -13.83 -35.92
CA ASP A 109 -24.75 -13.64 -34.50
C ASP A 109 -23.76 -14.49 -33.70
N ALA A 110 -23.01 -13.86 -32.81
CA ALA A 110 -21.99 -14.48 -31.99
C ALA A 110 -22.37 -14.38 -30.52
N GLU A 111 -22.35 -15.50 -29.82
CA GLU A 111 -22.67 -15.61 -28.40
C GLU A 111 -21.42 -16.04 -27.63
N VAL A 112 -21.14 -15.36 -26.52
CA VAL A 112 -19.92 -15.49 -25.72
C VAL A 112 -20.23 -16.16 -24.40
N SER A 113 -19.36 -17.07 -23.98
CA SER A 113 -19.40 -17.71 -22.68
C SER A 113 -18.01 -17.71 -22.04
N PHE A 114 -17.99 -17.57 -20.72
CA PHE A 114 -16.78 -17.51 -19.91
C PHE A 114 -16.67 -18.75 -19.03
N SER A 115 -15.45 -19.26 -18.86
CA SER A 115 -15.18 -20.39 -17.98
C SER A 115 -13.75 -20.35 -17.44
N TRP A 116 -13.52 -21.05 -16.34
CA TRP A 116 -12.19 -21.36 -15.81
C TRP A 116 -12.14 -22.87 -15.56
N ASP A 117 -11.03 -23.49 -15.96
CA ASP A 117 -10.85 -24.94 -15.96
C ASP A 117 -10.34 -25.50 -14.62
N GLY A 118 -10.19 -24.64 -13.60
CA GLY A 118 -9.60 -25.00 -12.31
C GLY A 118 -8.07 -25.04 -12.32
N SER A 119 -7.44 -24.48 -13.36
CA SER A 119 -5.98 -24.31 -13.43
C SER A 119 -5.46 -23.34 -12.35
N THR A 120 -4.14 -23.31 -12.16
CA THR A 120 -3.49 -22.54 -11.09
C THR A 120 -3.79 -21.05 -11.14
N TYR A 121 -4.13 -20.47 -9.99
CA TYR A 121 -4.19 -19.04 -9.75
C TYR A 121 -3.02 -18.60 -8.87
N THR A 122 -2.74 -17.29 -8.87
CA THR A 122 -1.73 -16.68 -8.00
C THR A 122 -2.33 -15.47 -7.31
N ARG A 123 -2.28 -15.44 -5.98
CA ARG A 123 -2.64 -14.26 -5.18
C ARG A 123 -1.44 -13.31 -5.10
N ILE A 124 -1.68 -12.04 -5.36
CA ILE A 124 -0.68 -10.96 -5.35
C ILE A 124 -1.27 -9.83 -4.52
N GLY A 125 -1.11 -9.90 -3.19
CA GLY A 125 -1.78 -8.98 -2.27
C GLY A 125 -3.31 -9.03 -2.41
N ASN A 126 -3.92 -7.88 -2.72
CA ASN A 126 -5.35 -7.72 -3.00
C ASN A 126 -5.72 -7.95 -4.48
N LYS A 127 -4.89 -8.66 -5.25
CA LYS A 127 -5.23 -9.08 -6.61
C LYS A 127 -5.18 -10.60 -6.72
N LEU A 128 -6.06 -11.13 -7.56
CA LEU A 128 -6.05 -12.52 -7.96
C LEU A 128 -5.77 -12.63 -9.45
N LYS A 129 -4.70 -13.36 -9.78
CA LYS A 129 -4.31 -13.66 -11.15
C LYS A 129 -4.77 -15.06 -11.53
N PHE A 130 -5.53 -15.19 -12.61
CA PHE A 130 -6.02 -16.48 -13.11
C PHE A 130 -6.29 -16.46 -14.63
N PRO A 131 -6.21 -17.61 -15.31
CA PRO A 131 -6.59 -17.72 -16.71
C PRO A 131 -8.11 -17.78 -16.89
N LEU A 132 -8.63 -16.91 -17.76
CA LEU A 132 -10.04 -16.90 -18.18
C LEU A 132 -10.16 -17.48 -19.59
N GLN A 133 -10.97 -18.52 -19.75
CA GLN A 133 -11.34 -19.06 -21.06
C GLN A 133 -12.58 -18.34 -21.60
N ILE A 134 -12.47 -17.83 -22.82
CA ILE A 134 -13.51 -17.13 -23.56
C ILE A 134 -13.89 -18.02 -24.75
N THR A 135 -15.13 -18.51 -24.77
CA THR A 135 -15.64 -19.35 -25.86
C THR A 135 -16.74 -18.60 -26.59
N VAL A 136 -16.58 -18.44 -27.90
CA VAL A 136 -17.57 -17.77 -28.75
C VAL A 136 -18.15 -18.77 -29.74
N ALA A 137 -19.46 -18.86 -29.81
CA ALA A 137 -20.19 -19.62 -30.82
C ALA A 137 -20.88 -18.63 -31.77
N ALA A 138 -20.53 -18.70 -33.06
CA ALA A 138 -21.15 -17.88 -34.09
C ALA A 138 -22.04 -18.71 -35.01
N SER A 139 -23.18 -18.12 -35.39
CA SER A 139 -24.16 -18.70 -36.31
C SER A 139 -24.54 -17.69 -37.37
N MET A 140 -24.73 -18.17 -38.60
CA MET A 140 -25.05 -17.37 -39.77
C MET A 140 -25.98 -18.12 -40.70
N GLU A 141 -27.05 -17.45 -41.14
CA GLU A 141 -27.95 -17.95 -42.17
C GLU A 141 -28.08 -16.96 -43.32
N ASN A 142 -27.97 -17.42 -44.57
CA ASN A 142 -28.32 -16.63 -45.76
C ASN A 142 -28.99 -17.51 -46.82
N GLY A 143 -30.33 -17.45 -46.85
CA GLY A 143 -31.15 -18.26 -47.75
C GLY A 143 -30.96 -19.75 -47.52
N ILE A 144 -30.32 -20.45 -48.46
CA ILE A 144 -30.03 -21.89 -48.38
C ILE A 144 -28.68 -22.21 -47.72
N PHE A 145 -27.83 -21.22 -47.49
CA PHE A 145 -26.51 -21.40 -46.86
C PHE A 145 -26.62 -21.14 -45.36
N ARG A 146 -26.17 -22.08 -44.55
CA ARG A 146 -26.32 -22.07 -43.09
C ARG A 146 -25.06 -22.61 -42.44
N SER A 147 -24.52 -21.87 -41.47
CA SER A 147 -23.44 -22.33 -40.61
C SER A 147 -23.85 -22.04 -39.16
N TYR A 148 -23.80 -23.05 -38.31
CA TYR A 148 -24.23 -22.92 -36.92
C TYR A 148 -23.09 -23.31 -35.97
N ASP A 149 -23.08 -22.67 -34.81
CA ASP A 149 -22.23 -23.00 -33.67
C ASP A 149 -20.75 -23.16 -34.02
N ARG A 150 -20.23 -22.29 -34.90
CA ARG A 150 -18.79 -22.25 -35.16
C ARG A 150 -18.10 -21.66 -33.96
N LYS A 151 -17.26 -22.47 -33.32
CA LYS A 151 -16.60 -22.12 -32.07
C LYS A 151 -15.19 -21.60 -32.30
N ALA A 152 -14.87 -20.50 -31.64
CA ALA A 152 -13.51 -20.06 -31.39
C ALA A 152 -13.30 -20.00 -29.87
N VAL A 153 -12.07 -20.25 -29.42
CA VAL A 153 -11.71 -20.24 -27.99
C VAL A 153 -10.41 -19.48 -27.81
N ALA A 154 -10.36 -18.61 -26.82
CA ALA A 154 -9.15 -17.95 -26.34
C ALA A 154 -9.01 -18.15 -24.83
N VAL A 155 -7.77 -18.21 -24.35
CA VAL A 155 -7.43 -18.23 -22.92
C VAL A 155 -6.46 -17.10 -22.67
N LYS A 156 -6.76 -16.24 -21.69
CA LYS A 156 -5.90 -15.13 -21.29
C LYS A 156 -5.90 -15.00 -19.78
N GLU A 157 -4.72 -14.73 -19.22
CA GLU A 157 -4.59 -14.42 -17.79
C GLU A 157 -5.05 -13.00 -17.51
N TYR A 158 -5.87 -12.85 -16.47
CA TYR A 158 -6.34 -11.58 -15.95
C TYR A 158 -5.93 -11.42 -14.49
N GLU A 159 -5.64 -10.19 -14.10
CA GLU A 159 -5.43 -9.78 -12.72
C GLU A 159 -6.64 -8.96 -12.30
N VAL A 160 -7.38 -9.46 -11.31
CA VAL A 160 -8.63 -8.85 -10.83
C VAL A 160 -8.47 -8.45 -9.37
N TRP A 161 -8.94 -7.25 -9.04
CA TRP A 161 -8.90 -6.74 -7.67
C TRP A 161 -9.89 -7.48 -6.79
N ILE A 162 -9.41 -7.84 -5.60
CA ILE A 162 -10.15 -8.48 -4.53
C ILE A 162 -10.83 -7.38 -3.71
N TYR A 163 -12.14 -7.46 -3.56
CA TYR A 163 -12.85 -6.63 -2.59
C TYR A 163 -13.10 -7.39 -1.29
N ASN A 164 -12.43 -6.91 -0.24
CA ASN A 164 -12.67 -7.27 1.15
C ASN A 164 -13.25 -6.02 1.85
N PRO A 165 -14.47 -6.06 2.40
CA PRO A 165 -14.98 -4.98 3.23
C PRO A 165 -14.00 -4.66 4.37
N PHE A 166 -13.92 -3.38 4.74
CA PHE A 166 -13.11 -2.93 5.87
C PHE A 166 -13.52 -3.68 7.14
N ILE A 167 -12.51 -4.06 7.94
CA ILE A 167 -12.68 -4.67 9.26
C ILE A 167 -11.96 -3.83 10.32
N LEU A 168 -12.68 -3.42 11.36
CA LEU A 168 -12.13 -2.67 12.50
C LEU A 168 -11.31 -3.57 13.44
N ASN A 169 -10.05 -3.81 13.10
CA ASN A 169 -9.13 -4.62 13.92
C ASN A 169 -8.05 -3.82 14.65
N GLY A 170 -7.92 -2.52 14.40
CA GLY A 170 -6.93 -1.65 15.02
C GLY A 170 -7.53 -0.54 15.89
N ALA A 171 -6.68 0.07 16.71
CA ALA A 171 -7.02 1.19 17.57
C ALA A 171 -7.18 2.50 16.79
N VAL A 172 -6.39 2.69 15.74
CA VAL A 172 -6.33 3.95 14.98
C VAL A 172 -6.29 3.67 13.49
N TYR A 173 -7.14 4.39 12.74
CA TYR A 173 -7.10 4.47 11.29
C TYR A 173 -7.18 5.93 10.84
N THR A 174 -6.17 6.42 10.12
CA THR A 174 -6.18 7.80 9.61
C THR A 174 -5.86 7.94 8.13
N LEU A 175 -6.53 8.87 7.45
CA LEU A 175 -6.11 9.35 6.13
C LEU A 175 -5.04 10.45 6.24
N GLY A 176 -5.24 11.41 7.15
CA GLY A 176 -4.24 12.39 7.54
C GLY A 176 -3.14 11.84 8.45
N ASP A 177 -2.27 12.72 8.92
CA ASP A 177 -1.14 12.35 9.79
C ASP A 177 -1.59 12.01 11.23
N LEU A 178 -0.83 11.13 11.87
CA LEU A 178 -0.82 10.95 13.32
C LEU A 178 0.35 11.74 13.90
N VAL A 179 0.07 12.75 14.73
CA VAL A 179 1.09 13.60 15.33
C VAL A 179 1.06 13.49 16.85
N VAL A 180 2.19 13.14 17.45
CA VAL A 180 2.36 13.10 18.91
C VAL A 180 3.38 14.15 19.31
N LYS A 181 2.99 15.06 20.21
CA LYS A 181 3.79 16.25 20.52
C LYS A 181 3.65 16.71 21.97
N GLY A 182 4.40 17.72 22.36
CA GLY A 182 4.47 18.20 23.74
C GLY A 182 5.45 17.40 24.59
N SER A 183 5.02 16.91 25.75
CA SER A 183 5.91 16.20 26.69
C SER A 183 5.21 15.00 27.34
N GLY A 184 6.01 13.99 27.68
CA GLY A 184 5.54 12.78 28.35
C GLY A 184 5.13 11.67 27.38
N THR A 185 4.62 10.58 27.94
CA THR A 185 4.28 9.37 27.19
C THR A 185 2.81 9.37 26.79
N SER A 186 2.57 9.08 25.52
CA SER A 186 1.26 8.74 24.96
C SER A 186 1.27 7.26 24.58
N THR A 187 0.20 6.54 24.88
CA THR A 187 0.11 5.10 24.62
C THR A 187 -1.08 4.78 23.72
N ILE A 188 -0.85 4.03 22.66
CA ILE A 188 -1.91 3.41 21.87
C ILE A 188 -1.77 1.91 22.03
N THR A 189 -2.78 1.25 22.59
CA THR A 189 -2.82 -0.21 22.70
C THR A 189 -3.49 -0.77 21.45
N ASP A 190 -2.83 -1.73 20.79
CA ASP A 190 -3.20 -2.35 19.50
C ASP A 190 -2.76 -1.55 18.24
N ASP A 191 -3.10 -2.07 17.07
CA ASP A 191 -2.57 -1.67 15.76
C ASP A 191 -2.95 -0.24 15.34
N VAL A 192 -2.02 0.41 14.64
CA VAL A 192 -2.15 1.78 14.12
C VAL A 192 -1.94 1.82 12.61
N TYR A 193 -2.95 2.27 11.88
CA TYR A 193 -2.94 2.43 10.42
C TYR A 193 -3.01 3.90 10.05
N VAL A 194 -1.99 4.40 9.35
CA VAL A 194 -1.88 5.81 8.96
C VAL A 194 -1.51 5.92 7.48
N PHE A 195 -2.40 6.50 6.66
CA PHE A 195 -2.03 6.82 5.29
C PHE A 195 -1.00 7.96 5.27
N GLY A 196 -1.34 9.11 5.85
CA GLY A 196 -0.45 10.25 6.06
C GLY A 196 -0.18 11.10 4.82
N THR A 197 0.50 12.23 5.05
CA THR A 197 0.87 13.21 4.04
C THR A 197 2.08 12.73 3.23
N GLY A 198 1.94 12.60 1.91
CA GLY A 198 3.05 12.29 1.00
C GLY A 198 3.52 13.48 0.16
N LEU A 199 4.46 13.25 -0.76
CA LEU A 199 4.93 14.24 -1.73
C LEU A 199 4.14 14.15 -3.06
N ASP A 200 4.09 15.23 -3.81
CA ASP A 200 3.49 15.28 -5.14
C ASP A 200 4.33 14.57 -6.21
N ILE A 201 5.65 14.59 -6.07
CA ILE A 201 6.60 14.07 -7.06
C ILE A 201 7.58 13.10 -6.36
N PRO A 202 7.86 11.93 -6.96
CA PRO A 202 8.63 10.86 -6.32
C PRO A 202 10.15 11.07 -6.26
N ASN A 203 10.66 12.18 -6.79
CA ASN A 203 12.09 12.50 -6.86
C ASN A 203 12.50 13.71 -6.02
N ARG A 204 11.64 14.11 -5.09
CA ARG A 204 11.92 15.24 -4.22
C ARG A 204 12.83 14.78 -3.07
N MET A 205 13.98 15.45 -2.93
CA MET A 205 14.92 15.21 -1.82
C MET A 205 14.40 15.76 -0.47
N ASP A 206 13.24 16.42 -0.44
CA ASP A 206 12.66 17.03 0.76
C ASP A 206 11.80 16.02 1.55
N GLN A 207 12.24 14.77 1.74
CA GLN A 207 11.48 13.75 2.48
C GLN A 207 11.15 14.15 3.93
N TYR A 208 11.89 15.12 4.51
CA TYR A 208 11.53 15.75 5.78
C TYR A 208 10.20 16.53 5.75
N LYS A 209 9.57 16.67 4.58
CA LYS A 209 8.19 17.18 4.38
C LYS A 209 7.14 16.08 4.21
N MET A 210 7.51 14.80 4.38
CA MET A 210 6.57 13.69 4.44
C MET A 210 6.07 13.48 5.87
N GLY A 211 4.78 13.22 5.98
CA GLY A 211 4.10 12.87 7.22
C GLY A 211 4.01 11.36 7.39
N GLY A 212 2.85 10.89 7.87
CA GLY A 212 2.65 9.56 8.40
C GLY A 212 2.48 9.64 9.91
N ILE A 213 3.37 8.97 10.64
CA ILE A 213 3.42 9.01 12.10
C ILE A 213 4.60 9.88 12.51
N CYS A 214 4.28 11.01 13.14
CA CYS A 214 5.26 12.03 13.50
C CYS A 214 5.29 12.22 15.01
N VAL A 215 6.44 12.03 15.63
CA VAL A 215 6.65 12.35 17.05
C VAL A 215 7.70 13.45 17.17
N ILE A 216 7.38 14.50 17.91
CA ILE A 216 8.20 15.72 18.02
C ILE A 216 8.24 16.23 19.46
N ASP A 217 8.97 17.33 19.69
CA ASP A 217 9.19 17.95 20.99
C ASP A 217 9.85 16.98 21.99
N GLU A 218 9.29 16.84 23.20
CA GLU A 218 9.74 15.91 24.25
C GLU A 218 8.78 14.71 24.42
N ALA A 219 8.00 14.40 23.37
CA ALA A 219 6.96 13.39 23.44
C ALA A 219 7.52 11.96 23.23
N VAL A 220 6.89 11.00 23.88
CA VAL A 220 7.14 9.57 23.67
C VAL A 220 5.84 8.92 23.21
N LEU A 221 5.84 8.28 22.05
CA LEU A 221 4.75 7.41 21.61
C LEU A 221 5.12 5.96 21.90
N HIS A 222 4.26 5.25 22.64
CA HIS A 222 4.33 3.81 22.81
C HIS A 222 3.14 3.13 22.12
N ILE A 223 3.42 2.23 21.19
CA ILE A 223 2.44 1.34 20.60
C ILE A 223 2.52 0.01 21.34
N GLU A 224 1.58 -0.18 22.27
CA GLU A 224 1.54 -1.29 23.20
C GLU A 224 0.82 -2.49 22.57
N ASN A 225 1.44 -3.67 22.60
CA ASN A 225 0.88 -4.91 22.02
C ASN A 225 0.36 -4.76 20.57
N GLY A 226 0.89 -3.80 19.81
CA GLY A 226 0.40 -3.44 18.49
C GLY A 226 1.53 -3.14 17.51
N SER A 227 1.17 -3.20 16.23
CA SER A 227 2.01 -2.91 15.08
C SER A 227 1.66 -1.53 14.48
N VAL A 228 2.59 -1.00 13.69
CA VAL A 228 2.43 0.25 12.95
C VAL A 228 2.42 -0.03 11.46
N TYR A 229 1.42 0.52 10.77
CA TYR A 229 1.26 0.42 9.32
C TYR A 229 1.12 1.82 8.72
N THR A 230 2.07 2.24 7.88
CA THR A 230 2.01 3.54 7.21
C THR A 230 2.50 3.50 5.77
N ARG A 231 1.84 4.28 4.90
CA ARG A 231 2.27 4.48 3.50
C ARG A 231 3.14 5.73 3.31
N ASN A 232 3.47 6.39 4.41
CA ASN A 232 4.46 7.44 4.49
C ASN A 232 5.45 7.11 5.62
N LEU A 233 6.01 8.10 6.30
CA LEU A 233 7.10 7.88 7.23
C LEU A 233 6.58 7.48 8.62
N LEU A 234 7.30 6.57 9.26
CA LEU A 234 7.40 6.58 10.72
C LEU A 234 8.59 7.47 11.07
N ARG A 235 8.37 8.57 11.79
CA ARG A 235 9.42 9.56 12.03
C ARG A 235 9.42 10.20 13.41
N VAL A 236 10.62 10.60 13.81
CA VAL A 236 10.90 11.37 15.03
C VAL A 236 11.65 12.65 14.69
N GLY A 237 11.36 13.72 15.43
CA GLY A 237 11.99 15.03 15.30
C GLY A 237 11.64 15.78 14.01
N THR A 238 12.07 17.02 13.95
CA THR A 238 12.02 17.88 12.75
C THR A 238 13.42 18.18 12.23
N PHE A 239 13.53 18.54 10.96
CA PHE A 239 14.85 18.83 10.35
C PHE A 239 15.48 20.12 10.91
N ASP A 240 14.65 21.04 11.39
CA ASP A 240 15.09 22.34 11.91
C ASP A 240 15.34 22.34 13.43
N ASP A 241 15.17 21.20 14.10
CA ASP A 241 15.37 21.08 15.54
C ASP A 241 16.84 21.29 15.91
N THR A 242 17.08 22.35 16.69
CA THR A 242 18.41 22.71 17.21
C THR A 242 18.52 22.58 18.73
N GLY A 243 17.41 22.25 19.40
CA GLY A 243 17.28 22.14 20.85
C GLY A 243 17.85 20.83 21.43
N PRO A 244 17.92 20.72 22.77
CA PRO A 244 18.29 19.48 23.47
C PRO A 244 17.12 18.50 23.65
N GLU A 245 15.94 18.88 23.16
CA GLU A 245 14.69 18.12 23.21
C GLU A 245 14.91 16.71 22.65
N LYS A 246 14.15 15.75 23.18
CA LYS A 246 14.27 14.34 22.83
C LYS A 246 12.88 13.77 22.73
N CYS A 247 12.52 13.30 21.54
CA CYS A 247 11.32 12.51 21.35
C CYS A 247 11.64 11.04 21.06
N ALA A 248 10.64 10.17 21.20
CA ALA A 248 10.82 8.76 20.90
C ALA A 248 9.55 8.06 20.41
N VAL A 249 9.73 7.02 19.59
CA VAL A 249 8.70 6.02 19.29
C VAL A 249 9.17 4.65 19.75
N ILE A 250 8.31 3.91 20.46
CA ILE A 250 8.53 2.53 20.85
C ILE A 250 7.35 1.69 20.33
N VAL A 251 7.65 0.65 19.57
CA VAL A 251 6.64 -0.27 19.00
C VAL A 251 6.93 -1.69 19.50
N ASP A 252 5.95 -2.31 20.16
CA ASP A 252 6.09 -3.64 20.73
C ASP A 252 6.13 -4.75 19.67
N HIS A 253 5.32 -4.63 18.62
CA HIS A 253 5.28 -5.56 17.50
C HIS A 253 6.02 -4.99 16.28
N ASP A 254 5.40 -5.05 15.10
CA ASP A 254 6.08 -4.78 13.83
C ASP A 254 5.85 -3.35 13.34
N VAL A 255 6.77 -2.88 12.50
CA VAL A 255 6.59 -1.65 11.73
C VAL A 255 6.59 -1.98 10.25
N VAL A 256 5.54 -1.62 9.54
CA VAL A 256 5.46 -1.62 8.07
C VAL A 256 5.27 -0.18 7.62
N ALA A 257 6.30 0.42 7.02
CA ALA A 257 6.30 1.84 6.67
C ALA A 257 6.75 2.10 5.23
N GLN A 258 6.47 3.29 4.67
CA GLN A 258 7.24 3.74 3.50
C GLN A 258 8.72 3.76 3.89
N GLY A 259 9.07 4.60 4.84
CA GLY A 259 10.42 4.67 5.40
C GLY A 259 10.36 4.90 6.90
N ILE A 260 11.47 4.61 7.58
CA ILE A 260 11.64 4.88 9.01
C ILE A 260 12.75 5.91 9.12
N GLN A 261 12.44 7.11 9.60
CA GLN A 261 13.40 8.21 9.58
C GLN A 261 13.51 8.96 10.89
N ALA A 262 14.74 9.24 11.31
CA ALA A 262 15.02 10.10 12.45
C ALA A 262 15.61 11.42 11.97
N PHE A 263 14.94 12.51 12.32
CA PHE A 263 15.40 13.88 12.15
C PHE A 263 15.86 14.43 13.51
N GLY A 264 16.18 15.72 13.57
CA GLY A 264 16.45 16.41 14.84
C GLY A 264 17.69 15.94 15.58
N ARG A 265 17.60 15.88 16.91
CA ARG A 265 18.73 15.64 17.82
C ARG A 265 18.29 14.84 19.03
N ASN A 266 19.02 13.78 19.38
CA ASN A 266 18.73 12.87 20.49
C ASN A 266 17.46 12.02 20.34
N ASP A 267 16.89 11.98 19.15
CA ASP A 267 15.61 11.32 18.89
C ASP A 267 15.78 9.82 18.62
N ASP A 268 14.86 9.01 19.14
CA ASP A 268 15.00 7.56 19.13
C ASP A 268 13.76 6.84 18.57
N ILE A 269 13.96 5.89 17.66
CA ILE A 269 12.92 4.94 17.22
C ILE A 269 13.35 3.55 17.67
N VAL A 270 12.48 2.84 18.39
CA VAL A 270 12.71 1.49 18.89
C VAL A 270 11.61 0.55 18.42
N VAL A 271 11.99 -0.49 17.68
CA VAL A 271 11.09 -1.56 17.23
C VAL A 271 11.49 -2.85 17.94
N ILE A 272 10.60 -3.41 18.74
CA ILE A 272 10.89 -4.56 19.60
C ILE A 272 10.85 -5.88 18.80
N ARG A 273 10.00 -5.96 17.76
CA ARG A 273 9.89 -7.08 16.83
C ARG A 273 10.54 -6.73 15.47
N ASP A 274 9.84 -6.92 14.36
CA ASP A 274 10.40 -6.85 13.01
C ASP A 274 10.02 -5.53 12.30
N ALA A 275 10.84 -5.09 11.35
CA ALA A 275 10.57 -3.89 10.55
C ALA A 275 10.59 -4.21 9.04
N TYR A 276 9.67 -3.61 8.32
CA TYR A 276 9.43 -3.79 6.89
C TYR A 276 9.29 -2.41 6.26
N THR A 277 10.06 -2.13 5.21
CA THR A 277 9.98 -0.83 4.54
C THR A 277 9.83 -0.97 3.04
N PHE A 278 9.08 -0.05 2.46
CA PHE A 278 8.90 0.11 1.00
C PHE A 278 9.96 1.02 0.39
N ASP A 279 10.62 1.78 1.24
CA ASP A 279 11.69 2.74 1.01
C ASP A 279 12.74 2.61 2.15
N ASP A 280 13.58 3.60 2.35
CA ASP A 280 14.74 3.50 3.22
C ASP A 280 14.41 3.55 4.72
N ILE A 281 15.29 2.91 5.50
CA ILE A 281 15.56 3.38 6.85
C ILE A 281 16.64 4.47 6.74
N GLU A 282 16.33 5.68 7.19
CA GLU A 282 17.25 6.81 7.08
C GLU A 282 17.51 7.54 8.42
N MET A 283 18.78 7.77 8.73
CA MET A 283 19.21 8.55 9.88
C MET A 283 19.83 9.88 9.43
N ASN A 284 19.07 10.96 9.62
CA ASN A 284 19.49 12.34 9.34
C ASN A 284 19.85 13.11 10.61
N GLY A 285 19.27 12.72 11.76
CA GLY A 285 19.40 13.42 13.04
C GLY A 285 20.73 13.19 13.77
N ALA A 286 21.06 14.11 14.68
CA ALA A 286 22.30 14.12 15.45
C ALA A 286 22.16 13.41 16.81
N ASN A 287 23.10 12.51 17.15
CA ASN A 287 23.05 11.70 18.37
C ASN A 287 21.72 10.92 18.55
N SER A 288 21.12 10.55 17.43
CA SER A 288 19.82 9.89 17.32
C SER A 288 19.99 8.41 16.98
N TYR A 289 19.01 7.58 17.32
CA TYR A 289 19.11 6.12 17.16
C TYR A 289 17.83 5.53 16.55
N ILE A 290 17.98 4.71 15.51
CA ILE A 290 16.93 3.80 15.05
C ILE A 290 17.38 2.39 15.42
N ALA A 291 16.64 1.71 16.31
CA ALA A 291 17.02 0.43 16.88
C ALA A 291 15.91 -0.60 16.69
N ILE A 292 16.17 -1.60 15.85
CA ILE A 292 15.29 -2.74 15.58
C ILE A 292 15.88 -3.96 16.28
N ASN A 293 15.13 -4.52 17.23
CA ASN A 293 15.57 -5.68 18.00
C ASN A 293 15.35 -7.00 17.24
N GLY A 294 14.32 -7.08 16.39
CA GLY A 294 14.10 -8.21 15.49
C GLY A 294 14.74 -8.06 14.12
N ASN A 295 14.07 -8.61 13.11
CA ASN A 295 14.52 -8.66 11.73
C ASN A 295 14.16 -7.37 10.97
N TYR A 296 14.91 -7.10 9.92
CA TYR A 296 14.60 -6.05 8.95
C TYR A 296 14.42 -6.63 7.55
N PHE A 297 13.38 -6.18 6.87
CA PHE A 297 13.06 -6.51 5.48
C PHE A 297 12.87 -5.22 4.68
N GLY A 298 13.92 -4.79 4.00
CA GLY A 298 13.80 -3.82 2.93
C GLY A 298 13.25 -4.51 1.68
N LEU A 299 12.03 -4.17 1.26
CA LEU A 299 11.24 -4.97 0.32
C LEU A 299 11.47 -4.61 -1.14
N ASN A 300 11.65 -3.33 -1.44
CA ASN A 300 11.72 -2.81 -2.80
C ASN A 300 13.15 -2.83 -3.34
N LEU A 301 13.31 -3.20 -4.61
CA LEU A 301 14.62 -3.24 -5.29
C LEU A 301 15.20 -1.85 -5.56
N GLY A 302 14.34 -0.83 -5.65
CA GLY A 302 14.67 0.41 -6.32
C GLY A 302 14.61 0.24 -7.84
N ASP A 303 13.89 1.14 -8.50
CA ASP A 303 13.92 1.30 -9.97
C ASP A 303 15.07 2.21 -10.43
N GLY A 304 15.74 2.87 -9.48
CA GLY A 304 16.81 3.81 -9.75
C GLY A 304 16.37 5.10 -10.42
N SER A 305 15.07 5.39 -10.42
CA SER A 305 14.42 6.55 -11.02
C SER A 305 13.60 7.35 -10.01
N PHE A 306 13.23 6.77 -8.86
CA PHE A 306 12.56 7.45 -7.76
C PHE A 306 13.41 7.39 -6.48
N HIS A 307 13.35 8.46 -5.69
CA HIS A 307 14.00 8.51 -4.38
C HIS A 307 13.21 7.66 -3.37
N ASP A 308 11.88 7.66 -3.47
CA ASP A 308 10.99 7.03 -2.48
C ASP A 308 10.69 5.54 -2.76
N THR A 309 11.49 4.83 -3.58
CA THR A 309 11.24 3.42 -3.93
C THR A 309 12.43 2.51 -3.71
N SER A 310 13.39 2.90 -2.87
CA SER A 310 14.57 2.10 -2.55
C SER A 310 14.49 1.61 -1.11
N SER A 311 14.47 0.29 -0.86
CA SER A 311 14.46 -0.19 0.54
C SER A 311 15.84 -0.50 1.08
N ALA A 312 16.64 0.55 1.33
CA ALA A 312 17.99 0.46 1.88
C ALA A 312 18.07 0.87 3.37
N VAL A 313 19.29 0.90 3.91
CA VAL A 313 19.61 1.31 5.29
C VAL A 313 20.72 2.34 5.23
N ILE A 314 20.40 3.59 5.55
CA ILE A 314 21.23 4.74 5.26
C ILE A 314 21.39 5.59 6.53
N ASN A 315 22.64 5.87 6.90
CA ASN A 315 22.92 6.82 7.96
C ASN A 315 23.73 7.98 7.40
N THR A 316 23.04 9.03 6.98
CA THR A 316 23.61 10.25 6.38
C THR A 316 24.15 11.20 7.44
N SER A 317 23.69 11.09 8.70
CA SER A 317 24.05 11.97 9.80
C SER A 317 25.54 12.33 9.86
N PRO A 318 26.51 11.38 9.83
CA PRO A 318 27.93 11.72 9.94
C PRO A 318 28.48 12.57 8.77
N ARG A 319 27.75 12.75 7.66
CA ARG A 319 28.12 13.67 6.58
C ARG A 319 27.98 15.13 7.04
N TYR A 320 26.97 15.44 7.85
CA TYR A 320 26.77 16.78 8.39
C TYR A 320 27.88 17.19 9.38
N ALA A 321 28.64 16.22 9.92
CA ALA A 321 29.81 16.49 10.76
C ALA A 321 31.05 16.98 9.98
N GLY A 322 31.13 16.70 8.68
CA GLY A 322 32.35 16.84 7.89
C GLY A 322 33.55 16.11 8.54
N PRO A 323 34.75 16.70 8.59
CA PRO A 323 35.92 16.05 9.16
C PRO A 323 35.91 15.90 10.69
N SER A 324 34.94 16.52 11.38
CA SER A 324 34.89 16.55 12.84
C SER A 324 34.26 15.28 13.44
N VAL A 325 34.58 15.00 14.70
CA VAL A 325 33.83 14.05 15.53
C VAL A 325 32.93 14.87 16.46
N ASN A 326 31.62 14.75 16.30
CA ASN A 326 30.60 15.50 17.03
C ASN A 326 29.32 14.66 17.17
N GLU A 327 28.22 15.25 17.63
CA GLU A 327 26.93 14.60 17.83
C GLU A 327 26.42 13.82 16.59
N PHE A 328 26.63 14.34 15.38
CA PHE A 328 26.20 13.69 14.15
C PHE A 328 26.96 12.39 13.87
N THR A 329 28.24 12.31 14.26
CA THR A 329 28.99 11.06 14.13
C THR A 329 28.64 10.03 15.20
N GLN A 330 27.78 10.35 16.18
CA GLN A 330 27.31 9.42 17.20
C GLN A 330 26.03 8.66 16.82
N SER A 331 25.25 9.17 15.87
CA SER A 331 23.98 8.56 15.46
C SER A 331 24.18 7.15 14.89
N ARG A 332 23.29 6.21 15.20
CA ARG A 332 23.37 4.81 14.71
C ARG A 332 22.03 4.28 14.25
N ILE A 333 22.10 3.41 13.25
CA ILE A 333 21.03 2.45 12.98
C ILE A 333 21.50 1.10 13.51
N VAL A 334 20.65 0.42 14.26
CA VAL A 334 20.95 -0.87 14.90
C VAL A 334 19.86 -1.87 14.51
N ILE A 335 20.25 -3.02 13.97
CA ILE A 335 19.34 -4.12 13.63
C ILE A 335 19.94 -5.40 14.21
N SER A 336 19.30 -5.99 15.21
CA SER A 336 19.88 -7.14 15.95
C SER A 336 19.56 -8.50 15.31
N GLY A 337 18.47 -8.59 14.55
CA GLY A 337 18.04 -9.81 13.84
C GLY A 337 18.63 -9.94 12.42
N TYR A 338 17.92 -10.70 11.58
CA TYR A 338 18.28 -10.89 10.19
C TYR A 338 18.03 -9.63 9.38
N THR A 339 18.91 -9.32 8.43
CA THR A 339 18.86 -8.08 7.65
C THR A 339 18.75 -8.41 6.17
N PHE A 340 17.57 -8.25 5.59
CA PHE A 340 17.30 -8.43 4.17
C PHE A 340 17.15 -7.05 3.52
N VAL A 341 18.03 -6.72 2.58
CA VAL A 341 18.03 -5.42 1.91
C VAL A 341 17.89 -5.64 0.41
N ASN A 342 16.67 -5.45 -0.10
CA ASN A 342 16.43 -5.52 -1.53
C ASN A 342 16.84 -4.24 -2.26
N GLY A 343 16.79 -3.08 -1.59
CA GLY A 343 17.13 -1.78 -2.18
C GLY A 343 18.55 -1.76 -2.75
N SER A 344 18.78 -0.94 -3.78
CA SER A 344 20.07 -0.90 -4.46
C SER A 344 21.18 -0.42 -3.53
N THR A 345 22.06 -1.35 -3.14
CA THR A 345 23.26 -1.08 -2.33
C THR A 345 24.47 -0.86 -3.23
N PHE A 346 25.29 0.16 -3.00
CA PHE A 346 26.52 0.43 -3.78
C PHE A 346 26.37 0.42 -5.32
N LYS A 347 25.29 0.97 -5.89
CA LYS A 347 25.09 1.13 -7.34
C LYS A 347 25.63 2.48 -7.85
N MET A 348 26.36 2.46 -8.97
CA MET A 348 26.79 3.64 -9.74
C MET A 348 26.32 3.57 -11.20
N ASP A 349 25.73 4.66 -11.69
CA ASP A 349 25.26 4.82 -13.08
C ASP A 349 26.11 5.85 -13.85
N GLY A 350 26.92 5.40 -14.81
CA GLY A 350 27.57 6.26 -15.81
C GLY A 350 28.63 7.25 -15.29
N GLY A 351 29.40 6.88 -14.26
CA GLY A 351 30.49 7.70 -13.72
C GLY A 351 30.07 9.01 -13.06
N THR A 352 28.76 9.22 -12.90
CA THR A 352 28.17 10.36 -12.20
C THR A 352 27.32 9.78 -11.07
N VAL A 353 27.39 10.33 -9.86
CA VAL A 353 26.48 9.96 -8.78
C VAL A 353 25.12 10.54 -9.12
N GLY A 354 24.36 9.86 -9.97
CA GLY A 354 22.98 10.23 -10.29
C GLY A 354 22.14 10.02 -9.03
N HIS A 355 21.97 11.08 -8.24
CA HIS A 355 21.03 11.24 -7.12
C HIS A 355 20.94 10.16 -6.03
N LYS A 356 21.76 9.11 -6.03
CA LYS A 356 21.51 7.95 -5.16
C LYS A 356 22.39 7.89 -3.92
N LEU A 357 21.90 8.47 -2.82
CA LEU A 357 22.45 8.31 -1.47
C LEU A 357 22.12 6.92 -0.89
N GLU A 358 21.29 6.12 -1.58
CA GLU A 358 20.55 4.97 -1.02
C GLU A 358 21.31 3.64 -0.98
N ASN A 359 22.63 3.73 -0.94
CA ASN A 359 23.50 2.57 -0.99
C ASN A 359 23.87 2.13 0.44
N VAL A 360 23.29 1.02 0.94
CA VAL A 360 23.43 0.50 2.33
C VAL A 360 24.77 0.80 2.97
N ALA A 361 24.69 1.68 3.96
CA ALA A 361 25.79 2.28 4.67
C ALA A 361 26.77 3.05 3.78
N LEU A 362 26.89 4.34 4.08
CA LEU A 362 28.11 5.08 3.80
C LEU A 362 29.26 4.25 4.38
N ALA A 363 29.93 3.43 3.57
CA ALA A 363 31.23 2.92 3.92
C ALA A 363 32.12 4.16 4.02
N TRP A 364 32.91 4.26 5.07
CA TRP A 364 33.71 5.45 5.33
C TRP A 364 35.18 5.18 5.09
N GLU A 365 35.85 6.15 4.48
CA GLU A 365 37.29 6.25 4.40
C GLU A 365 37.71 7.56 5.08
N GLY A 366 38.22 7.44 6.30
CA GLY A 366 38.45 8.61 7.15
C GLY A 366 37.16 9.37 7.45
N SER A 367 37.06 10.61 6.98
CA SER A 367 35.88 11.45 7.18
C SER A 367 34.87 11.43 6.04
N GLU A 368 35.23 10.84 4.90
CA GLU A 368 34.42 10.89 3.68
C GLU A 368 33.72 9.55 3.42
N PRO A 369 32.50 9.55 2.88
CA PRO A 369 31.90 8.36 2.29
C PRO A 369 32.74 7.88 1.10
N VAL A 370 32.92 6.57 0.99
CA VAL A 370 33.79 5.92 -0.02
C VAL A 370 33.37 6.27 -1.46
N TYR A 371 32.08 6.43 -1.74
CA TYR A 371 31.62 6.79 -3.10
C TYR A 371 32.00 8.22 -3.51
N ILE A 372 32.29 9.12 -2.55
CA ILE A 372 32.76 10.49 -2.82
C ILE A 372 34.27 10.50 -3.06
N ALA A 373 35.00 9.64 -2.35
CA ALA A 373 36.45 9.57 -2.42
C ALA A 373 36.98 9.00 -3.74
N GLU A 374 36.18 8.19 -4.44
CA GLU A 374 36.65 7.37 -5.58
C GLU A 374 35.93 7.69 -6.89
N ASN A 375 36.72 7.85 -7.96
CA ASN A 375 36.19 8.10 -9.31
C ASN A 375 35.98 6.77 -10.06
N CYS A 376 34.80 6.16 -9.92
CA CYS A 376 34.46 4.91 -10.59
C CYS A 376 33.48 5.15 -11.76
N SER A 377 33.66 4.40 -12.85
CA SER A 377 32.88 4.62 -14.08
C SER A 377 31.54 3.87 -14.11
N ASN A 378 31.41 2.81 -13.33
CA ASN A 378 30.24 1.95 -13.26
C ASN A 378 30.20 1.16 -11.93
N THR A 379 29.08 0.49 -11.67
CA THR A 379 28.88 -0.32 -10.45
C THR A 379 29.94 -1.40 -10.27
N VAL A 380 30.35 -2.12 -11.33
CA VAL A 380 31.34 -3.20 -11.23
C VAL A 380 32.70 -2.66 -10.80
N ASP A 381 33.15 -1.56 -11.39
CA ASP A 381 34.39 -0.88 -11.00
C ASP A 381 34.33 -0.46 -9.53
N TYR A 382 33.19 0.11 -9.11
CA TYR A 382 32.99 0.56 -7.74
C TYR A 382 33.01 -0.60 -6.73
N ILE A 383 32.34 -1.72 -7.03
CA ILE A 383 32.40 -2.91 -6.18
C ILE A 383 33.82 -3.47 -6.11
N ASN A 384 34.53 -3.55 -7.24
CA ASN A 384 35.94 -4.00 -7.26
C ASN A 384 36.82 -3.11 -6.40
N VAL A 385 36.62 -1.79 -6.45
CA VAL A 385 37.30 -0.83 -5.59
C VAL A 385 36.91 -1.10 -4.14
N LEU A 386 35.62 -1.21 -3.81
CA LEU A 386 35.05 -1.45 -2.47
C LEU A 386 35.60 -2.70 -1.76
N ILE A 387 35.86 -3.77 -2.52
CA ILE A 387 36.39 -5.04 -1.96
C ILE A 387 37.92 -5.14 -2.05
N SER A 388 38.59 -4.18 -2.72
CA SER A 388 40.05 -4.20 -2.84
C SER A 388 40.75 -3.82 -1.53
N ASN A 389 41.86 -4.51 -1.24
CA ASN A 389 42.73 -4.21 -0.12
C ASN A 389 43.71 -3.03 -0.39
N SER A 390 43.63 -2.39 -1.56
CA SER A 390 44.59 -1.37 -2.00
C SER A 390 44.34 0.04 -1.44
N HIS A 391 43.19 0.29 -0.80
CA HIS A 391 42.73 1.62 -0.39
C HIS A 391 42.58 1.80 1.14
N GLY A 392 43.30 1.02 1.96
CA GLY A 392 43.23 1.14 3.43
C GLY A 392 41.96 0.51 4.05
N GLU A 393 41.77 0.71 5.36
CA GLU A 393 40.63 0.13 6.09
C GLU A 393 39.35 0.93 5.85
N ARG A 394 38.37 0.30 5.17
CA ARG A 394 37.01 0.84 5.04
C ARG A 394 36.16 0.46 6.23
N ASN A 395 35.39 1.44 6.71
CA ASN A 395 34.72 1.35 7.99
C ASN A 395 33.20 1.49 7.84
N GLY A 396 32.45 0.53 8.40
CA GLY A 396 30.99 0.56 8.52
C GLY A 396 30.51 0.92 9.93
N PHE A 397 31.02 2.00 10.53
CA PHE A 397 30.71 2.31 11.93
C PHE A 397 29.26 2.80 12.15
N SER A 398 28.64 3.40 11.14
CA SER A 398 27.37 4.12 11.30
C SER A 398 26.14 3.21 11.42
N VAL A 399 26.30 1.92 11.10
CA VAL A 399 25.26 0.89 11.16
C VAL A 399 25.78 -0.32 11.93
N LEU A 400 24.96 -0.86 12.83
CA LEU A 400 25.27 -2.05 13.62
C LEU A 400 24.29 -3.16 13.26
N LEU A 401 24.79 -4.30 12.78
CA LEU A 401 23.96 -5.39 12.24
C LEU A 401 24.26 -6.73 12.91
N GLY A 402 23.20 -7.50 13.17
CA GLY A 402 23.27 -8.86 13.69
C GLY A 402 23.54 -8.94 15.19
N ASP A 403 23.96 -10.11 15.64
CA ASP A 403 24.17 -10.40 17.06
C ASP A 403 25.47 -9.78 17.57
N VAL A 404 25.33 -8.64 18.24
CA VAL A 404 26.43 -7.84 18.83
C VAL A 404 26.52 -8.06 20.35
N ASP A 405 25.79 -9.05 20.90
CA ASP A 405 25.73 -9.40 22.32
C ASP A 405 25.28 -8.21 23.23
N TRP A 406 24.17 -7.56 22.87
CA TRP A 406 23.56 -6.53 23.71
C TRP A 406 23.01 -7.12 25.01
N ASN A 407 23.17 -6.41 26.13
CA ASN A 407 22.68 -6.90 27.43
C ASN A 407 21.26 -6.46 27.73
N ASN A 408 20.86 -5.26 27.26
CA ASN A 408 19.60 -4.64 27.66
C ASN A 408 18.44 -4.86 26.67
N ASN A 409 18.68 -5.44 25.50
CA ASN A 409 17.63 -5.65 24.49
C ASN A 409 16.71 -6.85 24.80
N SER A 410 17.21 -7.86 25.52
CA SER A 410 16.43 -9.06 25.87
C SER A 410 15.22 -8.80 26.76
N ASN A 411 15.24 -7.70 27.54
CA ASN A 411 14.16 -7.35 28.46
C ASN A 411 12.99 -6.62 27.80
N LEU A 412 13.18 -6.08 26.58
CA LEU A 412 12.21 -5.19 25.92
C LEU A 412 10.82 -5.81 25.78
N VAL A 413 10.76 -7.09 25.40
CA VAL A 413 9.50 -7.82 25.24
C VAL A 413 8.70 -7.90 26.54
N SER A 414 9.39 -7.98 27.68
CA SER A 414 8.74 -8.08 29.00
C SER A 414 8.55 -6.73 29.69
N ASN A 415 9.29 -5.71 29.27
CA ASN A 415 9.28 -4.37 29.84
C ASN A 415 9.79 -3.38 28.80
N TRP A 416 8.86 -2.75 28.07
CA TRP A 416 9.20 -1.80 27.02
C TRP A 416 10.06 -0.64 27.56
N GLU A 417 9.86 -0.20 28.81
CA GLU A 417 10.59 0.92 29.44
C GLU A 417 12.12 0.71 29.46
N SER A 418 12.61 -0.53 29.33
CA SER A 418 14.03 -0.83 29.22
C SER A 418 14.67 -0.35 27.91
N TRP A 419 13.89 0.14 26.94
CA TRP A 419 14.38 0.72 25.68
C TRP A 419 15.45 1.78 25.92
N SER A 420 15.26 2.64 26.92
CA SER A 420 16.18 3.72 27.25
C SER A 420 17.54 3.20 27.75
N ALA A 421 17.55 2.07 28.48
CA ALA A 421 18.77 1.40 28.91
C ALA A 421 19.51 0.77 27.71
N TRP A 422 18.77 0.20 26.75
CA TRP A 422 19.36 -0.33 25.51
C TRP A 422 19.98 0.76 24.63
N ILE A 423 19.28 1.87 24.39
CA ILE A 423 19.85 3.03 23.68
C ILE A 423 21.08 3.56 24.41
N SER A 424 21.04 3.64 25.74
CA SER A 424 22.20 4.07 26.54
C SER A 424 23.39 3.12 26.39
N GLU A 425 23.16 1.81 26.32
CA GLU A 425 24.19 0.81 26.04
C GLU A 425 24.80 1.03 24.65
N ILE A 426 23.98 1.16 23.60
CA ILE A 426 24.42 1.42 22.22
C ILE A 426 25.28 2.69 22.20
N ARG A 427 24.80 3.78 22.81
CA ARG A 427 25.51 5.06 22.90
C ARG A 427 26.86 4.93 23.60
N GLY A 428 26.94 4.11 24.65
CA GLY A 428 28.20 3.81 25.34
C GLY A 428 29.20 3.02 24.50
N ARG A 429 28.76 2.35 23.42
CA ARG A 429 29.61 1.61 22.48
C ARG A 429 29.93 2.41 21.21
N ALA A 430 29.07 3.35 20.82
CA ALA A 430 29.31 4.27 19.71
C ALA A 430 30.35 5.31 20.09
N SER A 431 31.41 5.45 19.29
CA SER A 431 32.49 6.40 19.57
C SER A 431 32.89 7.15 18.29
N GLY A 432 32.06 8.10 17.87
CA GLY A 432 32.34 8.91 16.68
C GLY A 432 32.42 8.02 15.44
N ARG A 433 33.59 7.99 14.77
CA ARG A 433 33.78 7.21 13.55
C ARG A 433 34.21 5.75 13.78
N THR A 434 34.10 5.23 15.00
CA THR A 434 34.34 3.82 15.32
C THR A 434 33.39 3.34 16.42
N ASN A 435 33.33 2.04 16.66
CA ASN A 435 32.55 1.45 17.75
C ASN A 435 33.39 0.46 18.57
N SER A 436 33.15 0.40 19.88
CA SER A 436 33.74 -0.59 20.78
C SER A 436 32.73 -1.70 21.06
N LEU A 437 32.54 -2.59 20.08
CA LEU A 437 31.52 -3.64 20.14
C LEU A 437 32.00 -4.85 20.97
N PRO A 438 31.12 -5.47 21.78
CA PRO A 438 31.45 -6.69 22.53
C PRO A 438 31.80 -7.86 21.62
N SER A 439 31.04 -8.00 20.54
CA SER A 439 31.20 -9.02 19.51
C SER A 439 30.96 -8.41 18.13
N VAL A 440 31.65 -8.94 17.12
CA VAL A 440 31.48 -8.53 15.72
C VAL A 440 31.17 -9.79 14.91
N PRO A 441 29.96 -9.90 14.32
CA PRO A 441 29.61 -11.05 13.52
C PRO A 441 30.62 -11.32 12.40
N SER A 442 31.01 -12.57 12.24
CA SER A 442 31.84 -13.00 11.11
C SER A 442 31.08 -12.91 9.79
N LYS A 443 29.78 -13.26 9.81
CA LYS A 443 28.83 -13.10 8.72
C LYS A 443 27.58 -12.33 9.17
N ILE A 444 26.96 -11.61 8.23
CA ILE A 444 25.61 -11.07 8.44
C ILE A 444 24.59 -12.12 7.97
N LYS A 445 23.57 -12.36 8.78
CA LYS A 445 22.45 -13.21 8.39
C LYS A 445 21.41 -12.39 7.63
N GLY A 446 21.08 -12.81 6.41
CA GLY A 446 20.14 -12.11 5.55
C GLY A 446 20.64 -12.01 4.12
N PHE A 447 20.40 -10.86 3.47
CA PHE A 447 20.63 -10.69 2.03
C PHE A 447 20.95 -9.23 1.68
N CYS A 448 21.87 -9.02 0.74
CA CYS A 448 21.95 -7.80 -0.07
C CYS A 448 22.53 -8.14 -1.44
N HIS A 449 22.40 -7.21 -2.40
CA HIS A 449 22.88 -7.40 -3.77
C HIS A 449 24.40 -7.29 -3.92
N TYR A 450 25.05 -6.44 -3.13
CA TYR A 450 26.46 -6.09 -3.38
C TYR A 450 27.36 -6.12 -2.14
N ALA A 451 27.05 -5.35 -1.10
CA ALA A 451 27.77 -5.38 0.18
C ALA A 451 26.94 -4.70 1.28
N MET A 452 27.35 -4.87 2.54
CA MET A 452 26.87 -4.09 3.69
C MET A 452 28.06 -3.49 4.44
N ALA A 453 28.04 -2.20 4.75
CA ALA A 453 29.01 -1.60 5.68
C ALA A 453 28.41 -1.54 7.09
N ALA A 454 28.92 -2.35 8.01
CA ALA A 454 28.41 -2.42 9.38
C ALA A 454 29.49 -2.85 10.36
N ASN A 455 29.25 -2.64 11.66
CA ASN A 455 30.09 -3.18 12.74
C ASN A 455 31.59 -2.85 12.59
N ASN A 456 31.91 -1.64 12.11
CA ASN A 456 33.26 -1.16 11.79
C ASN A 456 33.95 -1.79 10.56
N LYS A 457 33.26 -2.57 9.72
CA LYS A 457 33.86 -3.21 8.54
C LYS A 457 32.89 -3.30 7.36
N LEU A 458 33.35 -3.85 6.24
CA LEU A 458 32.56 -4.14 5.06
C LEU A 458 32.31 -5.65 4.95
N TYR A 459 31.09 -6.03 4.59
CA TYR A 459 30.65 -7.41 4.32
C TYR A 459 30.25 -7.52 2.84
N PRO A 460 31.13 -8.01 1.96
CA PRO A 460 30.79 -8.24 0.55
C PRO A 460 29.69 -9.30 0.39
N ALA A 461 28.86 -9.18 -0.65
CA ALA A 461 27.77 -10.12 -0.91
C ALA A 461 28.29 -11.45 -1.50
N ASN A 462 28.67 -12.37 -0.61
CA ASN A 462 29.09 -13.73 -0.93
C ASN A 462 28.93 -14.68 0.27
N GLU A 463 29.08 -15.98 0.03
CA GLU A 463 28.93 -17.03 1.04
C GLU A 463 29.93 -16.94 2.21
N GLU A 464 31.04 -16.21 2.07
CA GLU A 464 32.03 -16.02 3.14
C GLU A 464 31.59 -14.96 4.17
N ASN A 465 30.74 -14.01 3.77
CA ASN A 465 30.40 -12.82 4.56
C ASN A 465 28.90 -12.67 4.82
N ILE A 466 28.04 -13.32 4.02
CA ILE A 466 26.60 -13.33 4.18
C ILE A 466 26.11 -14.78 4.28
N GLU A 467 25.20 -15.00 5.22
CA GLU A 467 24.51 -16.27 5.41
C GLU A 467 23.01 -16.07 5.17
N ILE A 468 22.47 -16.69 4.12
CA ILE A 468 21.03 -16.68 3.88
C ILE A 468 20.41 -17.77 4.78
N PRO A 469 19.54 -17.40 5.74
CA PRO A 469 18.90 -18.38 6.61
C PRO A 469 18.00 -19.32 5.80
N ALA A 470 18.01 -20.62 6.14
CA ALA A 470 17.18 -21.62 5.46
C ALA A 470 15.67 -21.41 5.65
N SER A 471 15.28 -20.71 6.73
CA SER A 471 13.89 -20.36 7.01
C SER A 471 13.86 -19.11 7.88
N VAL A 472 12.91 -18.22 7.59
CA VAL A 472 12.68 -16.98 8.32
C VAL A 472 11.19 -16.89 8.59
N VAL A 473 10.83 -16.77 9.86
CA VAL A 473 9.44 -16.52 10.26
C VAL A 473 9.20 -15.02 10.25
N CYS A 474 8.21 -14.57 9.48
CA CYS A 474 7.74 -13.20 9.41
C CYS A 474 6.48 -13.07 10.26
N ARG A 475 6.57 -12.42 11.40
CA ARG A 475 5.45 -12.37 12.37
C ARG A 475 4.30 -11.48 11.95
N VAL A 476 4.56 -10.50 11.07
CA VAL A 476 3.52 -9.69 10.44
C VAL A 476 2.52 -10.52 9.62
N ALA A 477 2.86 -11.76 9.24
CA ALA A 477 1.96 -12.64 8.51
C ALA A 477 0.70 -13.03 9.30
N ASP A 478 0.75 -12.97 10.64
CA ASP A 478 -0.42 -13.22 11.50
C ASP A 478 -1.52 -12.15 11.27
N ASP A 479 -1.11 -10.96 10.83
CA ASP A 479 -1.97 -9.78 10.63
C ASP A 479 -2.35 -9.57 9.15
N VAL A 480 -1.62 -10.20 8.21
CA VAL A 480 -1.77 -9.97 6.76
C VAL A 480 -2.39 -11.16 6.03
N ASP A 481 -3.63 -10.98 5.57
CA ASP A 481 -4.38 -11.99 4.82
C ASP A 481 -3.63 -12.45 3.55
N GLY A 482 -3.45 -13.77 3.45
CA GLY A 482 -2.80 -14.45 2.33
C GLY A 482 -1.27 -14.49 2.37
N LEU A 483 -0.63 -13.83 3.34
CA LEU A 483 0.83 -13.91 3.52
C LEU A 483 1.19 -15.15 4.34
N SER A 484 2.14 -15.94 3.83
CA SER A 484 2.71 -17.08 4.58
C SER A 484 3.56 -16.59 5.75
N ASP A 485 3.58 -17.33 6.86
CA ASP A 485 4.49 -17.10 7.99
C ASP A 485 5.96 -17.24 7.60
N LYS A 486 6.25 -17.92 6.49
CA LYS A 486 7.60 -18.12 5.93
C LYS A 486 7.65 -17.74 4.45
N PRO A 487 7.50 -16.45 4.12
CA PRO A 487 7.29 -16.01 2.74
C PRO A 487 8.54 -16.15 1.86
N LEU A 488 9.73 -16.27 2.45
CA LEU A 488 11.00 -16.42 1.72
C LEU A 488 11.43 -17.86 1.45
N GLU A 489 10.81 -18.85 2.13
CA GLU A 489 11.19 -20.26 2.00
C GLU A 489 11.06 -20.78 0.54
N PRO A 490 10.01 -20.46 -0.23
CA PRO A 490 9.91 -20.87 -1.64
C PRO A 490 10.97 -20.24 -2.57
N TYR A 491 11.70 -19.24 -2.08
CA TYR A 491 12.69 -18.45 -2.84
C TYR A 491 14.12 -18.71 -2.37
N THR A 492 14.30 -19.63 -1.42
CA THR A 492 15.60 -20.03 -0.90
C THR A 492 16.09 -21.26 -1.66
N HIS A 493 17.35 -21.21 -2.11
CA HIS A 493 17.99 -22.22 -2.95
C HIS A 493 19.33 -22.70 -2.33
N ASP A 494 19.86 -23.80 -2.84
CA ASP A 494 21.08 -24.45 -2.30
C ASP A 494 22.39 -23.70 -2.62
N ASN A 495 22.37 -22.72 -3.52
CA ASN A 495 23.56 -21.99 -3.94
C ASN A 495 23.33 -20.49 -3.97
N TRP A 496 24.42 -19.73 -3.82
CA TRP A 496 24.38 -18.26 -3.81
C TRP A 496 23.79 -17.64 -5.09
N TYR A 497 24.10 -18.19 -6.26
CA TYR A 497 23.67 -17.62 -7.55
C TYR A 497 22.14 -17.62 -7.70
N ASP A 498 21.48 -18.73 -7.38
CA ASP A 498 20.03 -18.84 -7.48
C ASP A 498 19.32 -18.04 -6.38
N ASN A 499 19.88 -18.03 -5.16
CA ASN A 499 19.38 -17.20 -4.06
C ASN A 499 19.39 -15.70 -4.38
N THR A 500 20.40 -15.22 -5.11
CA THR A 500 20.57 -13.80 -5.45
C THR A 500 19.91 -13.42 -6.78
N ASN A 501 19.27 -14.38 -7.46
CA ASN A 501 18.59 -14.13 -8.73
C ASN A 501 17.31 -13.31 -8.52
N ILE A 502 17.17 -12.21 -9.26
CA ILE A 502 16.04 -11.28 -9.14
C ILE A 502 14.68 -11.92 -9.45
N SER A 503 14.66 -12.95 -10.29
CA SER A 503 13.41 -13.56 -10.78
C SER A 503 12.95 -14.78 -10.00
N ILE A 504 13.86 -15.46 -9.28
CA ILE A 504 13.56 -16.75 -8.62
C ILE A 504 14.06 -16.84 -7.17
N GLY A 505 14.97 -15.96 -6.77
CA GLY A 505 15.61 -15.98 -5.46
C GLY A 505 14.96 -15.03 -4.45
N ILE A 506 15.69 -14.74 -3.37
CA ILE A 506 15.27 -13.88 -2.27
C ILE A 506 14.71 -12.52 -2.73
N PRO A 507 15.29 -11.82 -3.73
CA PRO A 507 14.70 -10.58 -4.23
C PRO A 507 13.25 -10.72 -4.71
N LYS A 508 12.92 -11.84 -5.36
CA LYS A 508 11.55 -12.11 -5.82
C LYS A 508 10.61 -12.38 -4.66
N GLY A 509 11.09 -13.08 -3.63
CA GLY A 509 10.34 -13.29 -2.39
C GLY A 509 10.00 -11.97 -1.70
N LEU A 510 10.98 -11.07 -1.56
CA LEU A 510 10.78 -9.73 -0.98
C LEU A 510 9.80 -8.88 -1.80
N GLN A 511 9.86 -8.94 -3.14
CA GLN A 511 8.86 -8.28 -4.01
C GLN A 511 7.46 -8.87 -3.87
N ASN A 512 7.33 -10.17 -3.62
CA ASN A 512 6.03 -10.77 -3.41
C ASN A 512 5.46 -10.36 -2.04
N MET A 513 6.30 -10.34 -1.00
CA MET A 513 5.94 -9.77 0.31
C MET A 513 5.50 -8.32 0.20
N LEU A 514 6.21 -7.50 -0.59
CA LEU A 514 5.86 -6.10 -0.89
C LEU A 514 4.39 -5.96 -1.29
N SER A 515 3.91 -6.76 -2.24
CA SER A 515 2.52 -6.65 -2.72
C SER A 515 1.48 -6.95 -1.64
N PHE A 516 1.73 -7.92 -0.74
CA PHE A 516 0.84 -8.21 0.39
C PHE A 516 0.84 -7.08 1.42
N LEU A 517 2.04 -6.58 1.77
CA LEU A 517 2.19 -5.52 2.76
C LEU A 517 1.64 -4.18 2.25
N GLU A 518 1.84 -3.83 0.97
CA GLU A 518 1.22 -2.65 0.35
C GLU A 518 -0.31 -2.73 0.42
N SER A 519 -0.88 -3.90 0.09
CA SER A 519 -2.33 -4.11 0.16
C SER A 519 -2.87 -3.97 1.59
N HIS A 520 -2.10 -4.39 2.60
CA HIS A 520 -2.50 -4.32 4.00
C HIS A 520 -2.43 -2.89 4.55
N VAL A 521 -1.42 -2.09 4.18
CA VAL A 521 -1.29 -0.70 4.64
C VAL A 521 -2.24 0.25 3.90
N HIS A 522 -2.68 -0.09 2.69
CA HIS A 522 -3.66 0.68 1.92
C HIS A 522 -5.08 0.30 2.36
N VAL A 523 -5.50 0.77 3.53
CA VAL A 523 -6.85 0.48 4.06
C VAL A 523 -7.92 1.24 3.27
N PHE A 524 -7.86 2.58 3.26
CA PHE A 524 -8.86 3.44 2.60
C PHE A 524 -8.34 4.15 1.35
N ALA A 525 -7.02 4.25 1.22
CA ALA A 525 -6.36 4.98 0.15
C ALA A 525 -5.01 4.36 -0.17
N ARG A 526 -4.54 4.63 -1.39
CA ARG A 526 -3.24 4.18 -1.90
C ARG A 526 -2.52 5.30 -2.64
N LYS A 527 -1.21 5.14 -2.75
CA LYS A 527 -0.38 5.95 -3.63
C LYS A 527 0.29 5.05 -4.67
N GLU A 528 0.24 5.50 -5.92
CA GLU A 528 0.84 4.83 -7.06
C GLU A 528 1.88 5.74 -7.70
N TYR A 529 3.07 5.19 -7.93
CA TYR A 529 4.16 5.93 -8.57
C TYR A 529 3.94 5.99 -10.09
N PRO A 530 4.30 7.10 -10.75
CA PRO A 530 4.20 7.23 -12.20
C PRO A 530 5.17 6.28 -12.92
N GLU A 531 4.99 6.07 -14.23
CA GLU A 531 5.96 5.31 -15.04
C GLU A 531 7.29 6.08 -15.24
N GLU A 532 7.25 7.41 -15.20
CA GLU A 532 8.40 8.28 -15.43
C GLU A 532 8.77 9.12 -14.20
N ALA A 533 10.07 9.31 -13.98
CA ALA A 533 10.70 10.11 -12.92
C ALA A 533 10.13 11.54 -12.74
N SER A 534 9.66 12.16 -13.82
CA SER A 534 9.10 13.51 -13.83
C SER A 534 7.59 13.57 -13.65
N GLY A 535 6.92 12.42 -13.54
CA GLY A 535 5.48 12.35 -13.31
C GLY A 535 5.08 12.71 -11.88
N GLU A 536 3.79 12.90 -11.68
CA GLU A 536 3.20 13.09 -10.35
C GLU A 536 2.80 11.74 -9.74
N ILE A 537 2.85 11.65 -8.41
CA ILE A 537 2.33 10.51 -7.65
C ILE A 537 0.80 10.54 -7.70
N ASN A 538 0.20 9.41 -8.07
CA ASN A 538 -1.24 9.25 -8.11
C ASN A 538 -1.78 8.82 -6.74
N TYR A 539 -2.61 9.67 -6.14
CA TYR A 539 -3.29 9.41 -4.87
C TYR A 539 -4.73 9.00 -5.12
N LEU A 540 -5.07 7.75 -4.78
CA LEU A 540 -6.34 7.11 -5.11
C LEU A 540 -7.03 6.59 -3.86
N PHE A 541 -8.37 6.59 -3.87
CA PHE A 541 -9.16 5.91 -2.85
C PHE A 541 -9.38 4.46 -3.22
N ASN A 542 -9.50 3.60 -2.21
CA ASN A 542 -9.93 2.23 -2.41
C ASN A 542 -11.44 2.16 -2.61
N SER A 543 -11.88 1.25 -3.48
CA SER A 543 -13.29 1.08 -3.81
C SER A 543 -14.08 0.45 -2.66
N GLY A 544 -15.30 0.94 -2.43
CA GLY A 544 -16.27 0.43 -1.47
C GLY A 544 -17.60 0.07 -2.15
N MET A 545 -18.21 -1.03 -1.70
CA MET A 545 -19.44 -1.57 -2.27
C MET A 545 -20.70 -0.83 -1.78
N ILE A 546 -21.63 -0.58 -2.69
CA ILE A 546 -22.96 -0.03 -2.39
C ILE A 546 -23.96 -1.20 -2.25
N GLN A 547 -24.71 -1.28 -1.15
CA GLN A 547 -25.57 -2.44 -0.83
C GLN A 547 -26.77 -2.66 -1.79
N ALA A 548 -27.14 -1.67 -2.62
CA ALA A 548 -28.26 -1.79 -3.55
C ALA A 548 -28.05 -0.93 -4.81
N GLY A 549 -27.38 -1.48 -5.83
CA GLY A 549 -27.24 -0.81 -7.13
C GLY A 549 -26.07 -1.31 -7.96
N PHE A 550 -25.91 -0.72 -9.14
CA PHE A 550 -24.67 -0.80 -9.92
C PHE A 550 -23.86 0.47 -9.64
N GLY A 551 -22.57 0.31 -9.31
CA GLY A 551 -21.66 1.39 -8.97
C GLY A 551 -20.97 1.20 -7.62
N SER A 552 -19.88 1.90 -7.43
CA SER A 552 -19.07 1.89 -6.22
C SER A 552 -18.92 3.29 -5.63
N THR A 553 -18.58 3.33 -4.35
CA THR A 553 -18.13 4.54 -3.65
C THR A 553 -16.69 4.31 -3.18
N THR A 554 -16.13 5.18 -2.34
CA THR A 554 -14.90 4.87 -1.60
C THR A 554 -15.22 4.10 -0.33
N GLU A 555 -14.32 3.24 0.14
CA GLU A 555 -14.58 2.44 1.34
C GLU A 555 -14.83 3.31 2.60
N PHE A 556 -14.12 4.43 2.73
CA PHE A 556 -14.37 5.38 3.82
C PHE A 556 -15.78 6.01 3.74
N LEU A 557 -16.23 6.39 2.53
CA LEU A 557 -17.55 6.96 2.32
C LEU A 557 -18.68 5.91 2.40
N ARG A 558 -18.39 4.62 2.11
CA ARG A 558 -19.33 3.52 2.37
C ARG A 558 -19.69 3.50 3.86
N ILE A 559 -18.67 3.47 4.72
CA ILE A 559 -18.84 3.48 6.18
C ILE A 559 -19.57 4.75 6.60
N ARG A 560 -19.11 5.94 6.16
CA ARG A 560 -19.77 7.23 6.45
C ARG A 560 -21.27 7.17 6.17
N ASN A 561 -21.67 6.70 4.99
CA ASN A 561 -23.07 6.67 4.58
C ASN A 561 -23.89 5.71 5.44
N GLN A 562 -23.37 4.52 5.75
CA GLN A 562 -24.07 3.60 6.64
C GLN A 562 -24.21 4.13 8.07
N LEU A 563 -23.20 4.84 8.58
CA LEU A 563 -23.26 5.50 9.88
C LEU A 563 -24.25 6.69 9.89
N ASP A 564 -24.30 7.45 8.79
CA ASP A 564 -25.23 8.56 8.62
C ASP A 564 -26.70 8.09 8.60
N ASP A 565 -26.96 6.92 8.01
CA ASP A 565 -28.29 6.30 7.91
C ASP A 565 -28.82 5.73 9.25
N ILE A 566 -28.01 5.69 10.32
CA ILE A 566 -28.46 5.20 11.63
C ILE A 566 -29.43 6.21 12.28
N ASP A 567 -30.59 5.71 12.70
CA ASP A 567 -31.61 6.51 13.40
C ASP A 567 -31.17 6.82 14.85
N GLU A 568 -30.71 8.04 15.09
CA GLU A 568 -30.31 8.56 16.40
C GLU A 568 -31.45 8.57 17.42
N THR A 569 -32.71 8.53 16.99
CA THR A 569 -33.86 8.48 17.91
C THR A 569 -34.12 7.08 18.45
N ALA A 570 -33.56 6.05 17.79
CA ALA A 570 -33.68 4.66 18.19
C ALA A 570 -32.57 4.23 19.18
N TRP A 571 -31.43 4.91 19.18
CA TRP A 571 -30.21 4.52 19.90
C TRP A 571 -29.64 5.68 20.71
N ASN A 572 -29.60 5.53 22.04
CA ASN A 572 -29.11 6.59 22.94
C ASN A 572 -27.58 6.63 23.03
N CYS A 573 -26.89 5.65 22.47
CA CYS A 573 -25.43 5.55 22.42
C CYS A 573 -24.81 6.25 21.21
N ILE A 574 -25.56 7.08 20.47
CA ILE A 574 -25.04 7.80 19.31
C ILE A 574 -24.84 9.29 19.66
N VAL A 575 -23.65 9.79 19.33
CA VAL A 575 -23.30 11.22 19.38
C VAL A 575 -22.98 11.64 17.96
N LYS A 576 -23.88 12.36 17.30
CA LYS A 576 -23.70 12.73 15.89
C LYS A 576 -23.61 14.24 15.69
N PHE A 577 -22.59 14.66 14.97
CA PHE A 577 -22.39 16.01 14.47
C PHE A 577 -22.57 15.98 12.96
N GLY A 578 -23.67 16.55 12.48
CA GLY A 578 -23.96 16.66 11.05
C GLY A 578 -23.03 17.65 10.34
N ASP A 579 -22.96 17.51 9.02
CA ASP A 579 -22.34 18.50 8.14
C ASP A 579 -23.25 19.74 8.09
N ASP A 580 -22.71 20.91 8.45
CA ASP A 580 -23.48 22.16 8.44
C ASP A 580 -23.60 22.77 7.03
N GLY A 581 -22.90 22.19 6.05
CA GLY A 581 -22.90 22.60 4.65
C GLY A 581 -22.16 23.92 4.38
N ASP A 582 -21.61 24.54 5.42
CA ASP A 582 -20.81 25.75 5.32
C ASP A 582 -19.33 25.38 5.26
N ASN A 583 -18.54 26.21 4.58
CA ASN A 583 -17.09 25.97 4.42
C ASN A 583 -16.26 26.73 5.46
N ASP A 584 -16.92 27.21 6.53
CA ASP A 584 -16.30 28.05 7.54
C ASP A 584 -15.76 27.18 8.68
N PRO A 585 -14.54 27.43 9.18
CA PRO A 585 -13.99 26.67 10.29
C PRO A 585 -14.90 26.76 11.52
N LEU A 586 -15.34 25.60 12.02
CA LEU A 586 -16.08 25.55 13.26
C LEU A 586 -15.15 25.58 14.47
N PRO A 587 -15.60 26.15 15.61
CA PRO A 587 -14.84 26.07 16.84
C PRO A 587 -14.67 24.60 17.24
N PRO A 588 -13.50 24.21 17.78
CA PRO A 588 -13.29 22.86 18.28
C PRO A 588 -14.35 22.47 19.32
N MET A 589 -14.83 21.24 19.23
CA MET A 589 -15.81 20.66 20.15
C MET A 589 -15.09 19.90 21.26
N ASP A 590 -15.26 20.32 22.51
CA ASP A 590 -14.87 19.51 23.67
C ASP A 590 -15.86 18.35 23.84
N LEU A 591 -15.42 17.15 23.47
CA LEU A 591 -16.25 15.96 23.42
C LEU A 591 -16.64 15.46 24.82
N ILE A 592 -15.72 15.50 25.80
CA ILE A 592 -16.00 15.04 27.15
C ILE A 592 -17.05 15.95 27.79
N SER A 593 -16.81 17.26 27.75
CA SER A 593 -17.77 18.25 28.25
C SER A 593 -19.12 18.12 27.55
N HIS A 594 -19.15 17.87 26.25
CA HIS A 594 -20.40 17.66 25.50
C HIS A 594 -21.17 16.44 25.99
N ILE A 595 -20.49 15.29 26.15
CA ILE A 595 -21.12 14.04 26.62
C ILE A 595 -21.66 14.21 28.04
N VAL A 596 -20.86 14.78 28.94
CA VAL A 596 -21.23 15.03 30.35
C VAL A 596 -22.49 15.89 30.46
N ASN A 597 -22.60 16.93 29.62
CA ASN A 597 -23.72 17.86 29.68
C ASN A 597 -24.98 17.36 28.97
N SER A 598 -24.84 16.48 27.97
CA SER A 598 -25.93 16.09 27.07
C SER A 598 -26.51 14.71 27.39
N TYR A 599 -25.76 13.84 28.07
CA TYR A 599 -26.14 12.44 28.30
C TYR A 599 -26.14 12.08 29.79
N SER A 600 -27.04 11.18 30.17
CA SER A 600 -27.25 10.80 31.59
C SER A 600 -26.16 9.90 32.16
N ASP A 601 -25.43 9.18 31.31
CA ASP A 601 -24.35 8.28 31.73
C ASP A 601 -23.08 8.49 30.87
N PRO A 602 -22.18 9.39 31.28
CA PRO A 602 -20.96 9.67 30.55
C PRO A 602 -19.98 8.48 30.48
N ALA A 603 -20.16 7.45 31.32
CA ALA A 603 -19.31 6.26 31.32
C ALA A 603 -19.72 5.22 30.27
N LYS A 604 -20.86 5.40 29.61
CA LYS A 604 -21.34 4.51 28.54
C LYS A 604 -20.41 4.53 27.32
N TYR A 605 -20.44 3.46 26.53
CA TYR A 605 -19.82 3.39 25.20
C TYR A 605 -20.69 4.10 24.15
N TYR A 606 -20.08 5.02 23.41
CA TYR A 606 -20.75 5.83 22.39
C TYR A 606 -20.16 5.58 20.99
N LEU A 607 -21.04 5.58 19.98
CA LEU A 607 -20.63 5.77 18.59
C LEU A 607 -20.64 7.27 18.32
N ILE A 608 -19.47 7.86 18.23
CA ILE A 608 -19.27 9.29 17.98
C ILE A 608 -19.03 9.48 16.48
N ILE A 609 -19.95 10.17 15.82
CA ILE A 609 -19.93 10.40 14.37
C ILE A 609 -19.78 11.90 14.14
N ASN A 610 -18.71 12.32 13.50
CA ASN A 610 -18.55 13.69 13.03
C ASN A 610 -18.47 13.70 11.50
N LEU A 611 -19.55 14.15 10.85
CA LEU A 611 -19.63 14.23 9.39
C LEU A 611 -19.05 15.53 8.84
N ASP A 612 -18.76 16.49 9.70
CA ASP A 612 -18.22 17.80 9.35
C ASP A 612 -16.67 17.77 9.34
N PRO A 613 -16.04 18.02 8.19
CA PRO A 613 -14.58 18.01 8.07
C PRO A 613 -13.86 19.19 8.72
N ASP A 614 -14.55 20.30 8.96
CA ASP A 614 -13.97 21.52 9.53
C ASP A 614 -14.15 21.58 11.05
N ARG A 615 -14.91 20.64 11.64
CA ARG A 615 -15.01 20.45 13.09
C ARG A 615 -13.89 19.56 13.64
N GLU A 616 -13.13 20.10 14.58
CA GLU A 616 -12.19 19.33 15.40
C GLU A 616 -12.91 18.78 16.65
N LEU A 617 -12.72 17.49 16.95
CA LEU A 617 -13.13 16.88 18.22
C LEU A 617 -11.94 16.89 19.18
N VAL A 618 -12.06 17.61 20.29
CA VAL A 618 -11.04 17.72 21.32
C VAL A 618 -11.47 16.89 22.53
N ILE A 619 -10.58 16.01 22.97
CA ILE A 619 -10.75 15.16 24.14
C ILE A 619 -9.73 15.63 25.18
N THR A 620 -10.24 16.28 26.22
CA THR A 620 -9.45 16.84 27.33
C THR A 620 -10.20 16.60 28.63
N PRO A 621 -9.53 16.40 29.77
CA PRO A 621 -10.23 16.18 31.03
C PRO A 621 -11.17 17.33 31.38
N ASP A 622 -12.38 16.99 31.79
CA ASP A 622 -13.38 17.94 32.26
C ASP A 622 -12.96 18.46 33.65
N PRO A 623 -12.81 19.79 33.82
CA PRO A 623 -12.34 20.36 35.07
C PRO A 623 -13.36 20.32 36.21
N ASP A 624 -14.65 20.18 35.90
CA ASP A 624 -15.74 20.24 36.87
C ASP A 624 -16.11 18.84 37.39
N THR A 625 -16.11 17.82 36.54
CA THR A 625 -16.42 16.44 36.91
C THR A 625 -15.18 15.58 37.17
N GLY A 626 -14.02 15.98 36.64
CA GLY A 626 -12.81 15.16 36.64
C GLY A 626 -12.87 13.98 35.67
N THR A 627 -13.87 13.91 34.78
CA THR A 627 -13.93 12.90 33.73
C THR A 627 -12.82 13.16 32.72
N ASP A 628 -12.01 12.15 32.45
CA ASP A 628 -10.84 12.22 31.55
C ASP A 628 -10.95 11.24 30.37
N THR A 629 -12.05 10.50 30.29
CA THR A 629 -12.17 9.34 29.41
C THR A 629 -13.39 9.46 28.49
N VAL A 630 -13.21 9.09 27.23
CA VAL A 630 -14.29 8.81 26.27
C VAL A 630 -14.29 7.31 25.96
N ASN A 631 -15.43 6.65 26.04
CA ASN A 631 -15.57 5.23 25.71
C ASN A 631 -16.32 5.07 24.38
N GLY A 632 -15.76 4.31 23.43
CA GLY A 632 -16.44 3.98 22.18
C GLY A 632 -15.65 4.21 20.90
N ILE A 633 -16.37 4.30 19.78
CA ILE A 633 -15.79 4.42 18.43
C ILE A 633 -15.98 5.86 17.96
N ILE A 634 -14.89 6.51 17.59
CA ILE A 634 -14.91 7.85 16.99
C ILE A 634 -14.70 7.70 15.49
N PHE A 635 -15.72 7.98 14.69
CA PHE A 635 -15.63 8.13 13.25
C PHE A 635 -15.76 9.60 12.89
N THR A 636 -14.74 10.19 12.23
CA THR A 636 -14.75 11.61 11.87
C THR A 636 -14.25 11.88 10.46
N MET A 637 -14.96 12.75 9.75
CA MET A 637 -14.52 13.35 8.50
C MET A 637 -13.47 14.46 8.72
N GLY A 638 -13.35 14.95 9.96
CA GLY A 638 -12.43 16.00 10.40
C GLY A 638 -11.31 15.46 11.29
N LYS A 639 -10.87 16.28 12.25
CA LYS A 639 -9.70 16.02 13.12
C LYS A 639 -10.09 15.60 14.53
N VAL A 640 -9.26 14.77 15.17
CA VAL A 640 -9.34 14.46 16.61
C VAL A 640 -8.08 14.92 17.32
N SER A 641 -8.22 15.49 18.52
CA SER A 641 -7.11 15.82 19.42
C SER A 641 -7.33 15.21 20.80
N VAL A 642 -6.42 14.35 21.26
CA VAL A 642 -6.43 13.78 22.62
C VAL A 642 -5.35 14.47 23.45
N ARG A 643 -5.74 15.21 24.49
CA ARG A 643 -4.84 16.12 25.21
C ARG A 643 -4.86 15.91 26.72
N ASN A 644 -3.81 16.37 27.39
CA ASN A 644 -3.75 16.56 28.84
C ASN A 644 -4.01 15.30 29.67
N GLY A 645 -3.56 14.13 29.22
CA GLY A 645 -3.79 12.87 29.94
C GLY A 645 -5.11 12.19 29.62
N ALA A 646 -5.94 12.74 28.72
CA ALA A 646 -7.22 12.13 28.38
C ALA A 646 -7.07 10.76 27.71
N THR A 647 -8.09 9.93 27.87
CA THR A 647 -8.11 8.55 27.37
C THR A 647 -9.30 8.30 26.45
N VAL A 648 -9.07 7.56 25.37
CA VAL A 648 -10.12 6.94 24.55
C VAL A 648 -10.09 5.44 24.80
N ASN A 649 -11.15 4.85 25.34
CA ASN A 649 -11.30 3.39 25.41
C ASN A 649 -12.15 2.92 24.24
N GLY A 650 -11.48 2.54 23.15
CA GLY A 650 -12.11 2.11 21.91
C GLY A 650 -11.22 2.41 20.71
N SER A 651 -11.78 2.95 19.62
CA SER A 651 -11.06 3.14 18.36
C SER A 651 -11.33 4.52 17.74
N VAL A 652 -10.36 5.02 16.97
CA VAL A 652 -10.43 6.30 16.25
C VAL A 652 -10.23 6.07 14.75
N ILE A 653 -11.23 6.42 13.95
CA ILE A 653 -11.21 6.41 12.49
C ILE A 653 -11.38 7.85 12.02
N ALA A 654 -10.30 8.48 11.54
CA ALA A 654 -10.28 9.91 11.25
C ALA A 654 -9.74 10.23 9.85
N ALA A 655 -10.51 10.96 9.06
CA ALA A 655 -10.03 11.42 7.75
C ALA A 655 -9.04 12.60 7.90
N GLY A 656 -9.36 13.59 8.73
CA GLY A 656 -8.64 14.86 8.73
C GLY A 656 -8.93 15.69 7.47
N ARG A 657 -8.16 16.76 7.28
CA ARG A 657 -8.32 17.67 6.15
C ARG A 657 -7.40 17.32 4.99
N GLY A 658 -7.80 17.73 3.79
CA GLY A 658 -7.16 17.34 2.55
C GLY A 658 -6.51 18.47 1.73
N TYR A 659 -5.73 18.12 0.71
CA TYR A 659 -5.11 19.12 -0.18
C TYR A 659 -6.15 19.81 -1.08
N ASP A 660 -6.03 21.13 -1.18
CA ASP A 660 -6.84 21.98 -2.06
C ASP A 660 -5.91 22.98 -2.79
N PRO A 661 -5.98 23.14 -4.12
CA PRO A 661 -5.07 24.02 -4.85
C PRO A 661 -5.28 25.50 -4.56
N VAL A 662 -6.47 25.90 -4.07
CA VAL A 662 -6.79 27.30 -3.76
C VAL A 662 -6.57 27.59 -2.27
N ALA A 663 -7.12 26.74 -1.42
CA ALA A 663 -7.09 26.91 0.04
C ALA A 663 -5.88 26.23 0.71
N MET A 664 -5.06 25.50 -0.04
CA MET A 664 -3.94 24.66 0.40
C MET A 664 -4.38 23.44 1.23
N VAL A 665 -5.19 23.66 2.26
CA VAL A 665 -5.81 22.63 3.10
C VAL A 665 -7.29 22.92 3.28
N LYS A 666 -8.16 22.05 2.76
CA LYS A 666 -9.61 22.22 2.86
C LYS A 666 -10.38 20.91 2.66
N GLY A 667 -11.52 20.81 3.35
CA GLY A 667 -12.45 19.69 3.22
C GLY A 667 -11.86 18.38 3.74
N SER A 668 -12.67 17.33 3.75
CA SER A 668 -12.22 16.03 4.24
C SER A 668 -11.16 15.42 3.32
N ALA A 669 -10.14 14.79 3.90
CA ALA A 669 -9.20 13.96 3.16
C ALA A 669 -9.85 12.74 2.50
N ALA A 670 -11.06 12.35 2.93
CA ALA A 670 -11.84 11.24 2.37
C ALA A 670 -12.65 11.62 1.12
N ASP A 671 -12.63 12.90 0.72
CA ASP A 671 -13.48 13.42 -0.35
C ASP A 671 -12.68 13.82 -1.61
N SER A 672 -13.39 14.30 -2.61
CA SER A 672 -12.90 14.70 -3.93
C SER A 672 -13.55 15.99 -4.38
N TYR A 673 -12.96 16.68 -5.35
CA TYR A 673 -13.52 17.90 -5.93
C TYR A 673 -13.32 17.91 -7.44
N ASP A 674 -14.20 18.61 -8.15
CA ASP A 674 -14.05 18.84 -9.58
C ASP A 674 -13.12 20.03 -9.81
N TYR A 675 -11.96 19.79 -10.43
CA TYR A 675 -10.99 20.81 -10.78
C TYR A 675 -11.18 21.24 -12.24
N ASP A 676 -11.55 22.51 -12.43
CA ASP A 676 -11.67 23.13 -13.75
C ASP A 676 -10.29 23.67 -14.18
N HIS A 677 -9.85 23.30 -15.38
CA HIS A 677 -8.55 23.73 -15.91
C HIS A 677 -8.63 25.21 -16.31
N ASP A 678 -8.16 26.09 -15.42
CA ASP A 678 -7.72 27.46 -15.69
C ASP A 678 -8.53 28.20 -16.78
N SER A 679 -9.87 28.20 -16.62
CA SER A 679 -10.85 28.94 -17.44
C SER A 679 -11.08 28.50 -18.90
N ASP A 680 -10.65 27.30 -19.31
CA ASP A 680 -11.09 26.70 -20.57
C ASP A 680 -12.37 25.87 -20.37
N ALA A 681 -13.53 26.53 -20.51
CA ALA A 681 -14.85 25.91 -20.42
C ALA A 681 -15.12 24.77 -21.45
N SER A 682 -14.19 24.50 -22.37
CA SER A 682 -14.27 23.37 -23.31
C SER A 682 -13.59 22.09 -22.80
N THR A 683 -12.82 22.17 -21.72
CA THR A 683 -12.19 21.02 -21.06
C THR A 683 -13.09 20.55 -19.89
N PRO A 684 -13.55 19.29 -19.87
CA PRO A 684 -14.34 18.79 -18.75
C PRO A 684 -13.56 18.87 -17.42
N PRO A 685 -14.21 19.24 -16.31
CA PRO A 685 -13.59 19.20 -15.00
C PRO A 685 -13.04 17.80 -14.69
N VAL A 686 -11.87 17.75 -14.07
CA VAL A 686 -11.25 16.50 -13.62
C VAL A 686 -11.53 16.33 -12.14
N LYS A 687 -12.10 15.17 -11.77
CA LYS A 687 -12.32 14.82 -10.37
C LYS A 687 -10.97 14.50 -9.70
N MET A 688 -10.59 15.30 -8.71
CA MET A 688 -9.35 15.18 -7.96
C MET A 688 -9.61 14.74 -6.52
N THR A 689 -8.76 13.87 -5.98
CA THR A 689 -8.83 13.43 -4.57
C THR A 689 -8.27 14.50 -3.63
N ARG A 690 -8.87 14.67 -2.46
CA ARG A 690 -8.37 15.55 -1.39
C ARG A 690 -7.30 14.89 -0.51
N LEU A 691 -6.77 13.73 -0.87
CA LEU A 691 -5.75 13.06 -0.06
C LEU A 691 -4.57 13.99 0.27
N PRO A 692 -4.03 13.92 1.51
CA PRO A 692 -3.04 14.84 2.01
C PRO A 692 -1.70 14.67 1.28
N ARG A 693 -1.17 15.77 0.76
CA ARG A 693 0.09 15.80 0.01
C ARG A 693 0.72 17.17 0.02
N VAL A 694 2.05 17.24 -0.03
CA VAL A 694 2.81 18.47 -0.23
C VAL A 694 3.06 18.68 -1.71
N VAL A 695 2.56 19.78 -2.27
CA VAL A 695 2.69 20.13 -3.69
C VAL A 695 3.71 21.24 -3.86
N GLY A 696 4.86 20.92 -4.45
CA GLY A 696 6.01 21.81 -4.56
C GLY A 696 6.33 22.52 -3.24
N ASN A 697 6.40 23.84 -3.28
CA ASN A 697 6.56 24.70 -2.10
C ASN A 697 5.26 25.41 -1.71
N THR A 698 4.11 25.00 -2.25
CA THR A 698 2.84 25.74 -2.16
C THR A 698 2.24 25.70 -0.76
N ASN A 699 2.28 24.53 -0.11
CA ASN A 699 1.57 24.23 1.13
C ASN A 699 2.49 23.68 2.24
N VAL A 700 3.80 23.97 2.16
CA VAL A 700 4.80 23.49 3.11
C VAL A 700 4.50 23.99 4.53
N SER A 701 4.12 25.25 4.69
CA SER A 701 3.77 25.82 6.00
C SER A 701 2.58 25.14 6.65
N ASN A 702 1.63 24.63 5.86
CA ASN A 702 0.48 23.89 6.38
C ASN A 702 0.90 22.51 6.91
N PHE A 703 1.81 21.84 6.20
CA PHE A 703 2.43 20.62 6.69
C PHE A 703 3.21 20.86 8.00
N GLU A 704 4.06 21.89 8.04
CA GLU A 704 4.83 22.26 9.25
C GLU A 704 3.94 22.64 10.44
N SER A 705 2.75 23.17 10.17
CA SER A 705 1.74 23.50 11.18
C SER A 705 0.86 22.30 11.57
N TRP A 706 1.06 21.13 10.95
CA TRP A 706 0.27 19.92 11.15
C TRP A 706 -1.21 20.08 10.81
N ASP A 707 -1.53 20.88 9.79
CA ASP A 707 -2.90 21.11 9.32
C ASP A 707 -3.51 19.85 8.67
N TYR A 708 -2.67 18.95 8.14
CA TYR A 708 -3.06 17.64 7.60
C TYR A 708 -3.22 16.55 8.67
N ALA A 709 -2.93 16.84 9.94
CA ALA A 709 -3.09 15.85 11.01
C ALA A 709 -4.56 15.50 11.21
N ALA A 710 -4.88 14.21 11.08
CA ALA A 710 -6.19 13.66 11.40
C ALA A 710 -6.32 13.32 12.88
N LEU A 711 -5.20 12.94 13.52
CA LEU A 711 -5.12 12.66 14.95
C LEU A 711 -3.91 13.35 15.57
N VAL A 712 -4.14 14.11 16.62
CA VAL A 712 -3.08 14.73 17.43
C VAL A 712 -3.17 14.21 18.86
N ILE A 713 -2.04 13.77 19.42
CA ILE A 713 -1.97 13.32 20.80
C ILE A 713 -0.94 14.16 21.58
N GLU A 714 -1.39 14.75 22.70
CA GLU A 714 -0.58 15.53 23.63
C GLU A 714 -0.69 14.90 25.01
N ARG A 715 0.16 13.88 25.27
CA ARG A 715 0.15 13.08 26.51
C ARG A 715 -1.21 12.39 26.73
N GLY A 716 -1.79 11.79 25.71
CA GLY A 716 -3.07 11.07 25.78
C GLY A 716 -2.92 9.58 25.51
N SER A 717 -3.98 8.81 25.75
CA SER A 717 -3.97 7.37 25.49
C SER A 717 -5.18 6.87 24.72
N ILE A 718 -5.00 5.83 23.92
CA ILE A 718 -6.08 5.13 23.20
C ILE A 718 -5.94 3.63 23.51
N HIS A 719 -6.97 3.01 24.05
CA HIS A 719 -6.96 1.59 24.42
C HIS A 719 -8.05 0.84 23.65
N PHE A 720 -7.64 0.04 22.67
CA PHE A 720 -8.55 -0.81 21.92
C PHE A 720 -8.61 -2.20 22.54
N PRO A 721 -9.79 -2.70 22.96
CA PRO A 721 -9.90 -4.01 23.61
C PRO A 721 -9.96 -5.19 22.63
N GLY A 722 -9.83 -4.94 21.33
CA GLY A 722 -10.14 -5.88 20.25
C GLY A 722 -11.59 -5.76 19.76
N ARG A 723 -11.83 -6.05 18.48
CA ARG A 723 -13.12 -5.82 17.78
C ARG A 723 -14.33 -6.40 18.51
N SER A 724 -14.33 -7.72 18.74
CA SER A 724 -15.47 -8.41 19.35
C SER A 724 -15.72 -7.96 20.78
N ALA A 725 -14.65 -7.65 21.53
CA ALA A 725 -14.77 -7.13 22.89
C ALA A 725 -15.32 -5.69 22.88
N LEU A 726 -14.89 -4.85 21.95
CA LEU A 726 -15.41 -3.49 21.79
C LEU A 726 -16.90 -3.49 21.44
N PHE A 727 -17.31 -4.30 20.45
CA PHE A 727 -18.72 -4.35 20.04
C PHE A 727 -19.64 -4.89 21.15
N ALA A 728 -19.14 -5.83 21.96
CA ALA A 728 -19.88 -6.33 23.12
C ALA A 728 -20.08 -5.30 24.24
N LEU A 729 -19.33 -4.18 24.25
CA LEU A 729 -19.50 -3.09 25.21
C LEU A 729 -20.68 -2.16 24.84
N PHE A 730 -21.20 -2.27 23.60
CA PHE A 730 -22.43 -1.61 23.18
C PHE A 730 -23.64 -2.47 23.55
N ASP A 731 -24.21 -2.22 24.74
CA ASP A 731 -25.24 -3.05 25.35
C ASP A 731 -26.69 -2.72 24.94
N GLU A 732 -26.87 -1.74 24.04
CA GLU A 732 -28.20 -1.33 23.59
C GLU A 732 -28.84 -2.37 22.68
N ILE A 733 -30.15 -2.58 22.88
CA ILE A 733 -30.98 -3.45 22.04
C ILE A 733 -32.22 -2.66 21.64
N TYR A 734 -32.45 -2.57 20.33
CA TYR A 734 -33.64 -1.95 19.76
C TYR A 734 -34.34 -2.90 18.80
N ASN A 735 -35.64 -3.11 18.97
CA ASN A 735 -36.45 -4.06 18.18
C ASN A 735 -35.85 -5.48 18.05
N GLY A 736 -35.10 -5.93 19.05
CA GLY A 736 -34.49 -7.26 19.08
C GLY A 736 -33.17 -7.39 18.33
N ILE A 737 -32.60 -6.29 17.83
CA ILE A 737 -31.27 -6.22 17.23
C ILE A 737 -30.33 -5.57 18.25
N SER A 738 -29.14 -6.15 18.46
CA SER A 738 -28.09 -5.54 19.27
C SER A 738 -27.38 -4.44 18.50
N PHE A 739 -27.00 -3.35 19.15
CA PHE A 739 -26.19 -2.32 18.51
C PHE A 739 -24.82 -2.87 18.07
N GLY A 740 -24.25 -3.80 18.84
CA GLY A 740 -23.01 -4.49 18.47
C GLY A 740 -23.13 -5.26 17.14
N ASP A 741 -24.28 -5.89 16.87
CA ASP A 741 -24.51 -6.61 15.61
C ASP A 741 -24.59 -5.63 14.43
N LEU A 742 -25.22 -4.46 14.63
CA LEU A 742 -25.25 -3.38 13.64
C LEU A 742 -23.84 -2.86 13.32
N LEU A 743 -22.97 -2.75 14.32
CA LEU A 743 -21.58 -2.36 14.12
C LEU A 743 -20.80 -3.40 13.32
N GLU A 744 -21.03 -4.69 13.58
CA GLU A 744 -20.40 -5.81 12.84
C GLU A 744 -20.85 -5.89 11.37
N ASP A 745 -22.05 -5.41 11.05
CA ASP A 745 -22.52 -5.31 9.66
C ASP A 745 -21.88 -4.12 8.90
N ILE A 746 -21.42 -3.08 9.62
CA ILE A 746 -20.83 -1.87 9.04
C ILE A 746 -19.30 -2.00 8.91
N PHE A 747 -18.66 -2.51 9.95
CA PHE A 747 -17.22 -2.73 10.11
C PHE A 747 -16.91 -4.22 10.31
#